data_AF-A0A537IZY0-F1
#
_entry.id   AF-A0A537IZY0-F1
#
_cell.length_a   1.000
_cell.length_b   1.000
_cell.length_c   1.000
_cell.angle_alpha   90.00
_cell.angle_beta   90.00
_cell.angle_gamma   90.00
#
_symmetry.space_group_name_H-M   'P 1'
#
loop_
_entity.id
_entity.type
_entity.pdbx_description
1 polymer ?
#
loop_
_entity_poly.entity_id
_entity_poly.type
_entity_poly.pdbx_seq_one_letter_code
_entity_poly.pdbx_strand_id
1 'polypeptide(L)'
;MPRTLLAAFGVGLVAAFAVLGMRASIEASYRDVEIVLDGPDWEALAIREGADPLAYFARAREHGATAVAVYEQTLKRLAEKGEAAYMSGGQLVSHSRLGPLATPFRDLVAGGGARPGMLYIAAPPELLGFLQTGFGEVLGAAQVRRTHGLLEVPGLLEELEEAPLGYMPQDLAPYVRLGLRPVLRLRNYPGIAAGGLRAKVARLARLGRGYPVVFDKTEVLGYAGLIPETAAALRSAGFPYGRIEVFSVRRKQRGEDQLAAQMRPNVIRLFSLTAEELLALTPASVRDKFVLAARERNIRILYLRPILPTAGSVGTQTNLMLLDQMVSDLTRFGLRPGPARALPEIRIPPVLMLLVILGALAAMALSLMLLGRAVGIVVSTRLAWTLVGIGIAVSLLTMMSGPWALWRKLLALGTASAVPVVAIAVASQRAGGRPILASLRTLWVASVISLAGGVLVAALLSGWEFMMAADVFLGVKLAHLLPAILVAIVLATADRPPQHWREGVAQLWAWSSRPLLFRYAAAAVVVGLAAVILVARSGNFGLPVLPVEERLRTLTGDLLVARPRTKEYLIGHPGLMLAAAAAAVGWRLAVAPLAAVGAIGQAGIINSFSHIHTPLLYTAWRTVNALVLGSLLGTAGLAVARVGWALVSRPDRSSRRRR
;
A
#
# COMPACT_ATOMS: atom_id res chain seq x y z
N MET A 1 9.39 4.83 -37.69
CA MET A 1 8.33 4.03 -37.04
C MET A 1 7.05 4.15 -37.85
N PRO A 2 6.16 3.15 -37.89
CA PRO A 2 4.90 3.21 -38.64
C PRO A 2 3.98 4.31 -38.07
N ARG A 3 3.52 5.23 -38.92
CA ARG A 3 2.63 6.34 -38.52
C ARG A 3 1.32 5.84 -37.92
N THR A 4 0.80 4.71 -38.40
CA THR A 4 -0.45 4.10 -37.92
C THR A 4 -0.35 3.63 -36.46
N LEU A 5 0.77 3.02 -36.05
CA LEU A 5 0.96 2.58 -34.66
C LEU A 5 1.15 3.78 -33.72
N LEU A 6 1.81 4.84 -34.19
CA LEU A 6 1.93 6.09 -33.43
C LEU A 6 0.56 6.76 -33.24
N ALA A 7 -0.30 6.75 -34.27
CA ALA A 7 -1.68 7.24 -34.15
C ALA A 7 -2.48 6.40 -33.13
N ALA A 8 -2.37 5.07 -33.16
CA ALA A 8 -3.02 4.19 -32.19
C ALA A 8 -2.54 4.43 -30.76
N PHE A 9 -1.23 4.64 -30.56
CA PHE A 9 -0.66 5.07 -29.28
C PHE A 9 -1.26 6.40 -28.81
N GLY A 10 -1.37 7.39 -29.70
CA GLY A 10 -1.99 8.69 -29.41
C GLY A 10 -3.46 8.59 -29.03
N VAL A 11 -4.25 7.79 -29.76
CA VAL A 11 -5.67 7.54 -29.44
C VAL A 11 -5.81 6.90 -28.05
N GLY A 12 -4.99 5.89 -27.74
CA GLY A 12 -5.00 5.27 -26.42
C GLY A 12 -4.57 6.21 -25.31
N LEU A 13 -3.66 7.14 -25.58
CA LEU A 13 -3.25 8.16 -24.63
C LEU A 13 -4.39 9.14 -24.32
N VAL A 14 -5.16 9.58 -25.32
CA VAL A 14 -6.35 10.43 -25.13
C VAL A 14 -7.40 9.70 -24.30
N ALA A 15 -7.67 8.42 -24.60
CA ALA A 15 -8.56 7.60 -23.80
C ALA A 15 -8.06 7.42 -22.36
N ALA A 16 -6.74 7.28 -22.17
CA ALA A 16 -6.14 7.17 -20.84
C ALA A 16 -6.32 8.46 -20.03
N PHE A 17 -6.18 9.63 -20.64
CA PHE A 17 -6.49 10.89 -19.96
C PHE A 17 -7.96 10.99 -19.53
N ALA A 18 -8.90 10.53 -20.37
CA ALA A 18 -10.32 10.48 -19.99
C ALA A 18 -10.55 9.57 -18.77
N VAL A 19 -9.98 8.36 -18.78
CA VAL A 19 -10.04 7.41 -17.65
C VAL A 19 -9.43 8.02 -16.38
N LEU A 20 -8.26 8.65 -16.51
CA LEU A 20 -7.59 9.28 -15.38
C LEU A 20 -8.32 10.53 -14.87
N GLY A 21 -9.04 11.25 -15.72
CA GLY A 21 -9.92 12.35 -15.33
C GLY A 21 -11.07 11.85 -14.43
N MET A 22 -11.70 10.74 -14.81
CA MET A 22 -12.71 10.07 -13.96
C MET A 22 -12.11 9.69 -12.60
N ARG A 23 -10.93 9.07 -12.59
CA ARG A 23 -10.22 8.72 -11.36
C ARG A 23 -9.87 9.94 -10.51
N ALA A 24 -9.35 11.00 -11.12
CA ALA A 24 -8.96 12.23 -10.43
C ALA A 24 -10.17 12.91 -9.78
N SER A 25 -11.35 12.86 -10.40
CA SER A 25 -12.59 13.40 -9.80
C SER A 25 -12.98 12.66 -8.51
N ILE A 26 -12.84 11.33 -8.50
CA ILE A 26 -13.12 10.51 -7.32
C ILE A 26 -12.08 10.78 -6.24
N GLU A 27 -10.78 10.78 -6.58
CA GLU A 27 -9.70 11.11 -5.65
C GLU A 27 -9.83 12.52 -5.06
N ALA A 28 -10.30 13.49 -5.84
CA ALA A 28 -10.51 14.86 -5.38
C ALA A 28 -11.65 14.97 -4.35
N SER A 29 -12.71 14.16 -4.51
CA SER A 29 -13.81 14.09 -3.54
C SER A 29 -13.50 13.22 -2.31
N TYR A 30 -12.58 12.27 -2.44
CA TYR A 30 -12.23 11.28 -1.42
C TYR A 30 -11.15 11.80 -0.45
N ARG A 31 -11.46 12.79 0.39
CA ARG A 31 -10.48 13.47 1.27
C ARG A 31 -10.74 13.40 2.77
N ASP A 32 -11.85 12.79 3.18
CA ASP A 32 -12.21 12.67 4.59
C ASP A 32 -11.39 11.58 5.30
N VAL A 33 -10.68 11.94 6.36
CA VAL A 33 -9.81 11.04 7.13
C VAL A 33 -10.37 10.88 8.54
N GLU A 34 -10.65 9.63 8.92
CA GLU A 34 -11.15 9.27 10.24
C GLU A 34 -9.96 8.90 11.13
N ILE A 35 -9.76 9.69 12.19
CA ILE A 35 -8.74 9.47 13.21
C ILE A 35 -9.41 8.73 14.36
N VAL A 36 -9.09 7.44 14.47
CA VAL A 36 -9.70 6.50 15.41
C VAL A 36 -8.74 6.28 16.57
N LEU A 37 -9.20 6.54 17.79
CA LEU A 37 -8.45 6.22 19.01
C LEU A 37 -8.77 4.79 19.44
N ASP A 38 -7.75 4.00 19.78
CA ASP A 38 -7.99 2.68 20.40
C ASP A 38 -8.60 2.88 21.79
N GLY A 39 -9.90 2.60 21.95
CA GLY A 39 -10.64 2.91 23.17
C GLY A 39 -9.98 2.36 24.43
N PRO A 40 -9.78 1.03 24.54
CA PRO A 40 -9.13 0.41 25.70
C PRO A 40 -7.73 0.93 25.98
N ASP A 41 -6.87 1.11 24.97
CA ASP A 41 -5.50 1.58 25.21
C ASP A 41 -5.48 3.06 25.70
N TRP A 42 -6.35 3.90 25.16
CA TRP A 42 -6.47 5.32 25.57
C TRP A 42 -7.11 5.46 26.97
N GLU A 43 -8.11 4.62 27.28
CA GLU A 43 -8.71 4.54 28.61
C GLU A 43 -7.68 4.06 29.65
N ALA A 44 -6.93 3.01 29.34
CA ALA A 44 -5.86 2.50 30.20
C ALA A 44 -4.77 3.56 30.46
N LEU A 45 -4.41 4.35 29.44
CA LEU A 45 -3.48 5.48 29.61
C LEU A 45 -4.04 6.54 30.56
N ALA A 46 -5.32 6.93 30.40
CA ALA A 46 -5.95 7.92 31.27
C ALA A 46 -5.97 7.44 32.73
N ILE A 47 -6.41 6.21 32.98
CA ILE A 47 -6.44 5.60 34.32
C ILE A 47 -5.05 5.56 34.93
N ARG A 48 -4.03 5.14 34.16
CA ARG A 48 -2.64 5.06 34.62
C ARG A 48 -2.09 6.41 35.07
N GLU A 49 -2.52 7.49 34.43
CA GLU A 49 -2.09 8.86 34.72
C GLU A 49 -3.04 9.57 35.72
N GLY A 50 -4.03 8.86 36.28
CA GLY A 50 -5.00 9.41 37.22
C GLY A 50 -6.00 10.40 36.60
N ALA A 51 -6.15 10.40 35.28
CA ALA A 51 -7.09 11.25 34.56
C ALA A 51 -8.43 10.53 34.32
N ASP A 52 -9.53 11.28 34.30
CA ASP A 52 -10.83 10.77 33.87
C ASP A 52 -10.78 10.38 32.37
N PRO A 53 -11.08 9.13 31.99
CA PRO A 53 -11.06 8.70 30.61
C PRO A 53 -11.96 9.54 29.70
N LEU A 54 -13.19 9.86 30.13
CA LEU A 54 -14.13 10.60 29.29
C LEU A 54 -13.67 12.04 29.04
N ALA A 55 -13.16 12.73 30.07
CA ALA A 55 -12.52 14.03 29.89
C ALA A 55 -11.31 13.97 28.95
N TYR A 56 -10.52 12.89 29.00
CA TYR A 56 -9.40 12.72 28.08
C TYR A 56 -9.86 12.53 26.63
N PHE A 57 -10.90 11.73 26.37
CA PHE A 57 -11.51 11.62 25.04
C PHE A 57 -12.13 12.93 24.55
N ALA A 58 -12.75 13.72 25.43
CA ALA A 58 -13.27 15.04 25.10
C ALA A 58 -12.15 15.98 24.62
N ARG A 59 -11.02 16.02 25.34
CA ARG A 59 -9.83 16.77 24.91
C ARG A 59 -9.27 16.23 23.60
N ALA A 60 -9.19 14.91 23.43
CA ALA A 60 -8.72 14.31 22.19
C ALA A 60 -9.61 14.69 20.99
N ARG A 61 -10.92 14.81 21.19
CA ARG A 61 -11.88 15.33 20.19
C ARG A 61 -11.58 16.78 19.81
N GLU A 62 -11.30 17.65 20.79
CA GLU A 62 -10.91 19.04 20.54
C GLU A 62 -9.60 19.12 19.73
N HIS A 63 -8.67 18.21 19.96
CA HIS A 63 -7.43 18.04 19.18
C HIS A 63 -7.63 17.30 17.84
N GLY A 64 -8.88 17.08 17.41
CA GLY A 64 -9.24 16.61 16.08
C GLY A 64 -9.38 15.11 15.91
N ALA A 65 -9.39 14.31 16.99
CA ALA A 65 -9.86 12.93 16.91
C ALA A 65 -11.32 12.89 16.44
N THR A 66 -11.69 11.90 15.64
CA THR A 66 -13.03 11.83 15.02
C THR A 66 -13.81 10.60 15.44
N ALA A 67 -13.13 9.58 15.94
CA ALA A 67 -13.71 8.28 16.21
C ALA A 67 -13.00 7.53 17.34
N VAL A 68 -13.68 6.55 17.92
CA VAL A 68 -13.16 5.66 18.96
C VAL A 68 -13.46 4.21 18.59
N ALA A 69 -12.44 3.36 18.71
CA ALA A 69 -12.58 1.93 18.54
C ALA A 69 -13.23 1.32 19.79
N VAL A 70 -14.43 0.77 19.62
CA VAL A 70 -15.20 0.13 20.67
C VAL A 70 -15.19 -1.37 20.44
N TYR A 71 -14.87 -2.13 21.48
CA TYR A 71 -14.76 -3.58 21.44
C TYR A 71 -16.00 -4.25 21.98
N GLU A 72 -16.25 -5.47 21.54
CA GLU A 72 -17.33 -6.28 22.08
C GLU A 72 -17.10 -6.54 23.57
N GLN A 73 -18.20 -6.55 24.33
CA GLN A 73 -18.18 -7.01 25.71
C GLN A 73 -17.80 -8.47 25.75
N THR A 74 -16.94 -8.79 26.70
CA THR A 74 -16.58 -10.14 27.07
C THR A 74 -16.93 -10.33 28.53
N LEU A 75 -17.15 -11.57 28.95
CA LEU A 75 -17.46 -11.86 30.34
C LEU A 75 -16.33 -11.41 31.27
N LYS A 76 -15.08 -11.56 30.83
CA LYS A 76 -13.90 -11.07 31.54
C LYS A 76 -13.94 -9.55 31.80
N ARG A 77 -14.22 -8.75 30.78
CA ARG A 77 -14.29 -7.27 30.93
C ARG A 77 -15.40 -6.84 31.88
N LEU A 78 -16.55 -7.51 31.83
CA LEU A 78 -17.66 -7.24 32.74
C LEU A 78 -17.30 -7.60 34.18
N ALA A 79 -16.53 -8.67 34.38
CA ALA A 79 -16.03 -9.04 35.71
C ALA A 79 -14.94 -8.09 36.22
N GLU A 80 -14.02 -7.64 35.37
CA GLU A 80 -13.01 -6.63 35.72
C GLU A 80 -13.64 -5.29 36.15
N LYS A 81 -14.81 -4.95 35.60
CA LYS A 81 -15.63 -3.81 36.03
C LYS A 81 -16.47 -4.07 37.29
N GLY A 82 -16.51 -5.30 37.79
CA GLY A 82 -17.35 -5.71 38.92
C GLY A 82 -18.84 -5.83 38.58
N GLU A 83 -19.22 -5.87 37.31
CA GLU A 83 -20.62 -5.95 36.86
C GLU A 83 -21.14 -7.40 36.80
N ALA A 84 -20.23 -8.37 36.70
CA ALA A 84 -20.54 -9.79 36.67
C ALA A 84 -19.53 -10.61 37.48
N ALA A 85 -19.96 -11.75 38.01
CA ALA A 85 -19.08 -12.75 38.61
C ALA A 85 -19.34 -14.10 37.93
N TYR A 86 -18.30 -14.90 37.73
CA TYR A 86 -18.44 -16.21 37.09
C TYR A 86 -17.49 -17.24 37.68
N MET A 87 -17.92 -18.49 37.70
CA MET A 87 -17.10 -19.62 38.13
C MET A 87 -17.47 -20.86 37.30
N SER A 88 -16.47 -21.66 36.95
CA SER A 88 -16.74 -22.98 36.37
C SER A 88 -17.36 -23.90 37.42
N GLY A 89 -18.15 -24.88 37.00
CA GLY A 89 -18.75 -25.84 37.95
C GLY A 89 -17.69 -26.60 38.76
N GLY A 90 -16.54 -26.89 38.17
CA GLY A 90 -15.39 -27.47 38.89
C GLY A 90 -14.83 -26.53 39.96
N GLN A 91 -14.71 -25.24 39.65
CA GLN A 91 -14.31 -24.23 40.63
C GLN A 91 -15.34 -24.10 41.76
N LEU A 92 -16.64 -24.12 41.46
CA LEU A 92 -17.70 -24.05 42.47
C LEU A 92 -17.65 -25.24 43.43
N VAL A 93 -17.53 -26.46 42.91
CA VAL A 93 -17.42 -27.69 43.72
C VAL A 93 -16.14 -27.70 44.55
N SER A 94 -15.04 -27.14 44.02
CA SER A 94 -13.79 -26.99 44.78
C SER A 94 -13.93 -25.97 45.90
N HIS A 95 -14.45 -24.77 45.59
CA HIS A 95 -14.64 -23.69 46.56
C HIS A 95 -15.60 -24.08 47.69
N SER A 96 -16.68 -24.83 47.38
CA SER A 96 -17.62 -25.29 48.40
C SER A 96 -17.01 -26.25 49.42
N ARG A 97 -15.87 -26.89 49.11
CA ARG A 97 -15.11 -27.73 50.05
C ARG A 97 -14.22 -26.89 50.98
N LEU A 98 -13.85 -25.68 50.56
CA LEU A 98 -12.95 -24.79 51.29
C LEU A 98 -13.70 -23.82 52.20
N GLY A 99 -14.95 -23.49 51.89
CA GLY A 99 -15.76 -22.58 52.70
C GLY A 99 -17.15 -22.27 52.11
N PRO A 100 -17.92 -21.40 52.79
CA PRO A 100 -19.27 -21.05 52.36
C PRO A 100 -19.25 -20.20 51.08
N LEU A 101 -20.13 -20.55 50.14
CA LEU A 101 -20.38 -19.76 48.93
C LEU A 101 -21.40 -18.64 49.18
N ALA A 102 -21.32 -17.56 48.40
CA ALA A 102 -22.37 -16.54 48.34
C ALA A 102 -23.57 -17.01 47.50
N THR A 103 -24.78 -16.54 47.82
CA THR A 103 -25.95 -16.65 46.93
C THR A 103 -25.70 -15.78 45.68
N PRO A 104 -26.03 -16.23 44.45
CA PRO A 104 -26.79 -17.44 44.10
C PRO A 104 -25.98 -18.74 43.91
N PHE A 105 -24.65 -18.71 44.00
CA PHE A 105 -23.81 -19.90 43.80
C PHE A 105 -24.02 -20.99 44.85
N ARG A 106 -24.31 -20.60 46.10
CA ARG A 106 -24.64 -21.52 47.19
C ARG A 106 -25.83 -22.41 46.84
N ASP A 107 -26.91 -21.81 46.34
CA ASP A 107 -28.18 -22.50 46.07
C ASP A 107 -28.02 -23.52 44.93
N LEU A 108 -27.22 -23.16 43.92
CA LEU A 108 -26.87 -24.06 42.83
C LEU A 108 -26.11 -25.31 43.31
N VAL A 109 -25.10 -25.12 44.17
CA VAL A 109 -24.31 -26.25 44.71
C VAL A 109 -25.15 -27.10 45.66
N ALA A 110 -25.95 -26.47 46.53
CA ALA A 110 -26.87 -27.17 47.43
C ALA A 110 -27.91 -28.01 46.67
N GLY A 111 -28.40 -27.51 45.54
CA GLY A 111 -29.30 -28.23 44.63
C GLY A 111 -28.61 -29.30 43.76
N GLY A 112 -27.31 -29.55 43.93
CA GLY A 112 -26.55 -30.52 43.12
C GLY A 112 -26.41 -30.12 41.65
N GLY A 113 -26.65 -28.85 41.31
CA GLY A 113 -26.70 -28.36 39.93
C GLY A 113 -25.34 -28.03 39.31
N ALA A 114 -24.29 -27.86 40.13
CA ALA A 114 -22.97 -27.47 39.68
C ALA A 114 -22.25 -28.60 38.93
N ARG A 115 -22.14 -28.47 37.60
CA ARG A 115 -21.56 -29.51 36.72
C ARG A 115 -20.20 -29.08 36.15
N PRO A 116 -19.16 -29.95 36.20
CA PRO A 116 -17.92 -29.70 35.45
C PRO A 116 -18.19 -29.49 33.96
N GLY A 117 -17.43 -28.60 33.31
CA GLY A 117 -17.63 -28.23 31.91
C GLY A 117 -18.77 -27.22 31.65
N MET A 118 -19.46 -26.78 32.70
CA MET A 118 -20.37 -25.64 32.68
C MET A 118 -19.75 -24.43 33.35
N LEU A 119 -20.10 -23.25 32.83
CA LEU A 119 -19.81 -21.96 33.40
C LEU A 119 -21.09 -21.36 33.98
N TYR A 120 -21.01 -20.87 35.21
CA TYR A 120 -22.12 -20.24 35.91
C TYR A 120 -21.82 -18.76 36.12
N ILE A 121 -22.73 -17.91 35.67
CA ILE A 121 -22.55 -16.45 35.65
C ILE A 121 -23.64 -15.78 36.49
N ALA A 122 -23.21 -14.96 37.45
CA ALA A 122 -24.04 -14.09 38.28
C ALA A 122 -23.89 -12.64 37.81
N ALA A 123 -25.02 -11.99 37.54
CA ALA A 123 -25.08 -10.59 37.13
C ALA A 123 -26.49 -10.04 37.39
N PRO A 124 -26.70 -8.70 37.34
CA PRO A 124 -28.03 -8.12 37.37
C PRO A 124 -28.95 -8.66 36.26
N PRO A 125 -30.29 -8.71 36.44
CA PRO A 125 -31.21 -9.35 35.50
C PRO A 125 -31.15 -8.84 34.05
N GLU A 126 -30.92 -7.53 33.87
CA GLU A 126 -30.74 -6.89 32.57
C GLU A 126 -29.48 -7.40 31.88
N LEU A 127 -28.37 -7.45 32.62
CA LEU A 127 -27.09 -7.95 32.12
C LEU A 127 -27.16 -9.44 31.80
N LEU A 128 -27.86 -10.25 32.61
CA LEU A 128 -28.12 -11.65 32.28
C LEU A 128 -28.90 -11.81 30.98
N GLY A 129 -29.79 -10.87 30.63
CA GLY A 129 -30.53 -10.88 29.35
C GLY A 129 -29.60 -10.62 28.16
N PHE A 130 -28.71 -9.64 28.30
CA PHE A 130 -27.66 -9.36 27.33
C PHE A 130 -26.73 -10.56 27.14
N LEU A 131 -26.19 -11.10 28.24
CA LEU A 131 -25.28 -12.25 28.24
C LEU A 131 -25.94 -13.49 27.61
N GLN A 132 -27.20 -13.77 27.97
CA GLN A 132 -27.96 -14.89 27.39
C GLN A 132 -28.09 -14.76 25.87
N THR A 133 -28.40 -13.55 25.38
CA THR A 133 -28.50 -13.30 23.94
C THR A 133 -27.14 -13.41 23.26
N GLY A 134 -26.08 -12.85 23.85
CA GLY A 134 -24.70 -12.92 23.35
C GLY A 134 -24.20 -14.35 23.23
N PHE A 135 -24.26 -15.14 24.30
CA PHE A 135 -23.89 -16.55 24.25
C PHE A 135 -24.81 -17.37 23.35
N GLY A 136 -26.11 -17.04 23.28
CA GLY A 136 -27.05 -17.71 22.38
C GLY A 136 -26.73 -17.49 20.89
N GLU A 137 -26.19 -16.33 20.52
CA GLU A 137 -25.68 -16.06 19.16
C GLU A 137 -24.38 -16.80 18.87
N VAL A 138 -23.51 -16.95 19.88
CA VAL A 138 -22.17 -17.54 19.73
C VAL A 138 -22.22 -19.07 19.72
N LEU A 139 -22.97 -19.66 20.65
CA LEU A 139 -23.04 -21.11 20.90
C LEU A 139 -24.36 -21.74 20.41
N GLY A 140 -25.41 -20.94 20.24
CA GLY A 140 -26.77 -21.38 19.97
C GLY A 140 -27.68 -21.25 21.19
N ALA A 141 -28.88 -20.69 20.98
CA ALA A 141 -29.80 -20.35 22.07
C ALA A 141 -30.21 -21.55 22.96
N ALA A 142 -30.27 -22.75 22.40
CA ALA A 142 -30.61 -23.97 23.15
C ALA A 142 -29.52 -24.40 24.16
N GLN A 143 -28.28 -23.92 24.00
CA GLN A 143 -27.18 -24.27 24.89
C GLN A 143 -27.14 -23.39 26.14
N VAL A 144 -27.81 -22.24 26.13
CA VAL A 144 -27.73 -21.25 27.20
C VAL A 144 -29.00 -21.28 28.04
N ARG A 145 -28.87 -21.53 29.34
CA ARG A 145 -30.02 -21.69 30.24
C ARG A 145 -29.92 -20.74 31.43
N ARG A 146 -31.08 -20.38 31.99
CA ARG A 146 -31.15 -19.74 33.30
C ARG A 146 -31.49 -20.79 34.35
N THR A 147 -30.77 -20.79 35.46
CA THR A 147 -30.96 -21.73 36.55
C THR A 147 -30.54 -21.10 37.87
N HIS A 148 -31.35 -21.20 38.93
CA HIS A 148 -31.02 -20.63 40.25
C HIS A 148 -30.61 -19.14 40.21
N GLY A 149 -31.22 -18.34 39.33
CA GLY A 149 -30.85 -16.92 39.14
C GLY A 149 -29.51 -16.68 38.42
N LEU A 150 -28.82 -17.74 37.98
CA LEU A 150 -27.57 -17.73 37.23
C LEU A 150 -27.83 -17.99 35.74
N LEU A 151 -26.86 -17.60 34.90
CA LEU A 151 -26.74 -18.10 33.54
C LEU A 151 -25.81 -19.32 33.52
N GLU A 152 -26.29 -20.44 32.99
CA GLU A 152 -25.52 -21.67 32.76
C GLU A 152 -25.15 -21.76 31.27
N VAL A 153 -23.85 -21.90 30.98
CA VAL A 153 -23.28 -21.96 29.63
C VAL A 153 -22.28 -23.12 29.53
N PRO A 154 -22.37 -24.01 28.53
CA PRO A 154 -21.38 -25.07 28.34
C PRO A 154 -20.10 -24.54 27.67
N GLY A 155 -18.94 -24.99 28.15
CA GLY A 155 -17.65 -24.69 27.51
C GLY A 155 -16.49 -24.52 28.48
N LEU A 156 -15.30 -24.32 27.91
CA LEU A 156 -14.07 -24.04 28.66
C LEU A 156 -14.04 -22.58 29.13
N LEU A 157 -13.52 -22.35 30.33
CA LEU A 157 -13.48 -21.03 30.94
C LEU A 157 -12.71 -20.03 30.07
N GLU A 158 -11.54 -20.45 29.59
CA GLU A 158 -10.62 -19.65 28.79
C GLU A 158 -11.24 -19.21 27.45
N GLU A 159 -12.12 -20.04 26.88
CA GLU A 159 -12.82 -19.73 25.63
C GLU A 159 -14.03 -18.82 25.87
N LEU A 160 -14.80 -19.09 26.93
CA LEU A 160 -16.04 -18.38 27.24
C LEU A 160 -15.79 -16.99 27.84
N GLU A 161 -14.73 -16.82 28.62
CA GLU A 161 -14.43 -15.52 29.24
C GLU A 161 -14.07 -14.44 28.21
N GLU A 162 -13.51 -14.86 27.07
CA GLU A 162 -13.12 -14.02 25.93
C GLU A 162 -14.16 -14.06 24.78
N ALA A 163 -15.30 -14.74 24.97
CA ALA A 163 -16.34 -14.85 23.94
C ALA A 163 -16.91 -13.46 23.56
N PRO A 164 -17.19 -13.20 22.27
CA PRO A 164 -17.70 -11.91 21.83
C PRO A 164 -19.21 -11.80 22.04
N LEU A 165 -19.62 -11.14 23.14
CA LEU A 165 -21.02 -11.10 23.57
C LEU A 165 -21.81 -9.95 22.94
N GLY A 166 -21.17 -9.08 22.14
CA GLY A 166 -21.77 -7.94 21.45
C GLY A 166 -21.50 -6.61 22.14
N TYR A 167 -22.26 -5.58 21.79
CA TYR A 167 -22.11 -4.22 22.35
C TYR A 167 -23.33 -3.84 23.14
N MET A 168 -23.14 -3.12 24.25
CA MET A 168 -24.24 -2.47 24.93
C MET A 168 -24.38 -1.02 24.43
N PRO A 169 -25.59 -0.52 24.16
CA PRO A 169 -25.78 0.87 23.76
C PRO A 169 -25.16 1.88 24.73
N GLN A 170 -25.16 1.57 26.03
CA GLN A 170 -24.53 2.43 27.05
C GLN A 170 -23.01 2.56 26.91
N ASP A 171 -22.33 1.60 26.28
CA ASP A 171 -20.87 1.67 26.07
C ASP A 171 -20.51 2.64 24.95
N LEU A 172 -21.39 2.80 23.96
CA LEU A 172 -21.17 3.68 22.81
C LEU A 172 -21.65 5.10 23.09
N ALA A 173 -22.71 5.25 23.89
CA ALA A 173 -23.39 6.52 24.12
C ALA A 173 -22.47 7.66 24.62
N PRO A 174 -21.51 7.44 25.54
CA PRO A 174 -20.58 8.48 25.97
C PRO A 174 -19.75 9.04 24.81
N TYR A 175 -19.18 8.18 23.97
CA TYR A 175 -18.39 8.59 22.81
C TYR A 175 -19.23 9.35 21.78
N VAL A 176 -20.43 8.86 21.50
CA VAL A 176 -21.37 9.53 20.57
C VAL A 176 -21.75 10.92 21.07
N ARG A 177 -21.99 11.10 22.37
CA ARG A 177 -22.28 12.42 22.96
C ARG A 177 -21.10 13.39 22.85
N LEU A 178 -19.87 12.90 22.91
CA LEU A 178 -18.67 13.68 22.64
C LEU A 178 -18.46 14.00 21.14
N GLY A 179 -19.33 13.50 20.26
CA GLY A 179 -19.16 13.66 18.81
C GLY A 179 -18.05 12.77 18.22
N LEU A 180 -17.62 11.74 18.96
CA LEU A 180 -16.71 10.71 18.50
C LEU A 180 -17.52 9.53 17.93
N ARG A 181 -17.25 9.19 16.67
CA ARG A 181 -17.95 8.11 15.99
C ARG A 181 -17.42 6.74 16.42
N PRO A 182 -18.30 5.78 16.78
CA PRO A 182 -17.86 4.41 17.06
C PRO A 182 -17.28 3.71 15.82
N VAL A 183 -16.16 3.00 16.02
CA VAL A 183 -15.60 1.99 15.12
C VAL A 183 -15.70 0.65 15.82
N LEU A 184 -16.41 -0.30 15.23
CA LEU A 184 -16.81 -1.54 15.89
C LEU A 184 -15.74 -2.61 15.71
N ARG A 185 -15.08 -2.98 16.82
CA ARG A 185 -14.07 -4.03 16.87
C ARG A 185 -14.72 -5.40 17.08
N LEU A 186 -15.06 -6.09 15.98
CA LEU A 186 -15.70 -7.41 16.00
C LEU A 186 -14.68 -8.52 16.12
N ARG A 187 -14.96 -9.55 16.92
CA ARG A 187 -14.09 -10.71 17.08
C ARG A 187 -14.71 -11.96 16.45
N ASN A 188 -13.86 -12.80 15.86
CA ASN A 188 -14.28 -14.12 15.38
C ASN A 188 -14.51 -15.09 16.55
N TYR A 189 -15.51 -15.95 16.43
CA TYR A 189 -15.67 -17.11 17.32
C TYR A 189 -15.80 -18.37 16.46
N PRO A 190 -14.86 -19.33 16.54
CA PRO A 190 -14.83 -20.48 15.63
C PRO A 190 -16.11 -21.33 15.61
N GLY A 191 -16.84 -21.41 16.73
CA GLY A 191 -18.07 -22.21 16.86
C GLY A 191 -19.35 -21.53 16.39
N ILE A 192 -19.30 -20.30 15.86
CA ILE A 192 -20.51 -19.56 15.50
C ILE A 192 -21.24 -20.19 14.31
N ALA A 193 -22.54 -20.44 14.46
CA ALA A 193 -23.38 -20.93 13.37
C ALA A 193 -23.91 -19.76 12.50
N ALA A 194 -24.27 -20.04 11.25
CA ALA A 194 -24.81 -19.03 10.31
C ALA A 194 -26.06 -18.30 10.85
N GLY A 195 -26.91 -19.00 11.61
CA GLY A 195 -28.06 -18.39 12.29
C GLY A 195 -27.63 -17.37 13.36
N GLY A 196 -26.68 -17.75 14.20
CA GLY A 196 -26.09 -16.91 15.24
C GLY A 196 -25.37 -15.69 14.68
N LEU A 197 -24.61 -15.87 13.61
CA LEU A 197 -23.96 -14.78 12.87
C LEU A 197 -24.98 -13.74 12.35
N ARG A 198 -26.07 -14.21 11.72
CA ARG A 198 -27.13 -13.31 11.24
C ARG A 198 -27.81 -12.56 12.38
N ALA A 199 -28.09 -13.23 13.50
CA ALA A 199 -28.66 -12.62 14.69
C ALA A 199 -27.71 -11.56 15.30
N LYS A 200 -26.42 -11.87 15.40
CA LYS A 200 -25.38 -10.95 15.86
C LYS A 200 -25.32 -9.67 15.03
N VAL A 201 -25.30 -9.80 13.70
CA VAL A 201 -25.29 -8.63 12.80
C VAL A 201 -26.62 -7.88 12.82
N ALA A 202 -27.75 -8.57 12.97
CA ALA A 202 -29.05 -7.91 13.14
C ALA A 202 -29.12 -7.10 14.45
N ARG A 203 -28.52 -7.60 15.54
CA ARG A 203 -28.38 -6.84 16.79
C ARG A 203 -27.44 -5.66 16.63
N LEU A 204 -26.32 -5.83 15.91
CA LEU A 204 -25.41 -4.75 15.55
C LEU A 204 -26.13 -3.60 14.84
N ALA A 205 -27.01 -3.91 13.89
CA ALA A 205 -27.77 -2.93 13.12
C ALA A 205 -28.69 -2.05 13.98
N ARG A 206 -29.06 -2.49 15.21
CA ARG A 206 -29.86 -1.69 16.16
C ARG A 206 -29.05 -0.58 16.83
N LEU A 207 -27.72 -0.65 16.83
CA LEU A 207 -26.85 0.40 17.40
C LEU A 207 -26.76 1.64 16.50
N GLY A 208 -27.10 1.49 15.23
CA GLY A 208 -26.92 2.51 14.19
C GLY A 208 -26.27 1.91 12.94
N ARG A 209 -26.49 2.55 11.79
CA ARG A 209 -25.91 2.15 10.50
C ARG A 209 -24.66 2.96 10.19
N GLY A 210 -23.77 2.38 9.38
CA GLY A 210 -22.64 3.08 8.79
C GLY A 210 -21.34 3.05 9.61
N TYR A 211 -21.32 2.58 10.85
CA TYR A 211 -20.08 2.47 11.63
C TYR A 211 -19.07 1.53 10.94
N PRO A 212 -17.79 1.91 10.79
CA PRO A 212 -16.80 0.99 10.26
C PRO A 212 -16.59 -0.20 11.19
N VAL A 213 -16.49 -1.39 10.62
CA VAL A 213 -16.16 -2.63 11.33
C VAL A 213 -14.70 -2.98 11.08
N VAL A 214 -13.94 -3.22 12.14
CA VAL A 214 -12.53 -3.65 12.06
C VAL A 214 -12.37 -4.89 12.91
N PHE A 215 -11.81 -5.98 12.38
CA PHE A 215 -11.75 -7.22 13.15
C PHE A 215 -10.67 -7.20 14.22
N ASP A 216 -11.00 -7.77 15.38
CA ASP A 216 -10.10 -8.00 16.49
C ASP A 216 -9.25 -9.27 16.30
N LYS A 217 -8.06 -9.29 16.91
CA LYS A 217 -7.08 -10.39 16.83
C LYS A 217 -6.70 -10.75 15.39
N THR A 218 -6.50 -12.04 15.11
CA THR A 218 -5.83 -12.57 13.91
C THR A 218 -6.78 -13.11 12.84
N GLU A 219 -8.10 -13.03 13.04
CA GLU A 219 -9.08 -13.63 12.16
C GLU A 219 -10.28 -12.70 11.92
N VAL A 220 -10.83 -12.73 10.71
CA VAL A 220 -12.09 -12.05 10.43
C VAL A 220 -13.29 -12.89 10.89
N LEU A 221 -14.41 -12.24 11.18
CA LEU A 221 -15.63 -12.93 11.59
C LEU A 221 -16.10 -13.93 10.52
N GLY A 222 -16.41 -15.14 10.94
CA GLY A 222 -16.86 -16.23 10.07
C GLY A 222 -15.72 -17.05 9.47
N TYR A 223 -14.46 -16.75 9.77
CA TYR A 223 -13.37 -17.67 9.44
C TYR A 223 -13.53 -18.98 10.25
N ALA A 224 -13.42 -20.18 9.66
CA ALA A 224 -12.99 -20.50 8.29
C ALA A 224 -14.11 -20.83 7.27
N GLY A 225 -15.40 -20.83 7.66
CA GLY A 225 -16.48 -21.39 6.83
C GLY A 225 -17.62 -20.45 6.44
N LEU A 226 -17.77 -19.30 7.12
CA LEU A 226 -18.93 -18.40 7.03
C LEU A 226 -18.57 -17.00 6.51
N ILE A 227 -17.42 -16.85 5.84
CA ILE A 227 -16.99 -15.55 5.30
C ILE A 227 -18.02 -14.97 4.30
N PRO A 228 -18.61 -15.76 3.38
CA PRO A 228 -19.65 -15.23 2.49
C PRO A 228 -20.88 -14.69 3.21
N GLU A 229 -21.33 -15.39 4.24
CA GLU A 229 -22.45 -15.03 5.09
C GLU A 229 -22.12 -13.78 5.90
N THR A 230 -20.91 -13.67 6.46
CA THR A 230 -20.44 -12.46 7.14
C THR A 230 -20.47 -11.27 6.20
N ALA A 231 -19.93 -11.43 4.98
CA ALA A 231 -19.88 -10.36 3.99
C ALA A 231 -21.29 -9.92 3.60
N ALA A 232 -22.19 -10.86 3.32
CA ALA A 232 -23.58 -10.57 2.97
C ALA A 232 -24.33 -9.85 4.10
N ALA A 233 -24.15 -10.30 5.36
CA ALA A 233 -24.78 -9.70 6.52
C ALA A 233 -24.28 -8.28 6.79
N LEU A 234 -22.97 -8.03 6.73
CA LEU A 234 -22.41 -6.69 6.92
C LEU A 234 -22.82 -5.73 5.80
N ARG A 235 -22.83 -6.18 4.53
CA ARG A 235 -23.29 -5.36 3.41
C ARG A 235 -24.76 -4.98 3.54
N SER A 236 -25.64 -5.93 3.85
CA SER A 236 -27.08 -5.67 3.96
C SER A 236 -27.41 -4.75 5.13
N ALA A 237 -26.64 -4.83 6.21
CA ALA A 237 -26.77 -3.95 7.37
C ALA A 237 -26.08 -2.57 7.19
N GLY A 238 -25.31 -2.37 6.11
CA GLY A 238 -24.66 -1.10 5.80
C GLY A 238 -23.40 -0.80 6.63
N PHE A 239 -22.67 -1.84 7.06
CA PHE A 239 -21.41 -1.69 7.79
C PHE A 239 -20.22 -1.82 6.85
N PRO A 240 -19.43 -0.75 6.62
CA PRO A 240 -18.21 -0.85 5.82
C PRO A 240 -17.11 -1.60 6.56
N TYR A 241 -16.31 -2.39 5.84
CA TYR A 241 -15.19 -3.13 6.41
C TYR A 241 -13.91 -2.28 6.39
N GLY A 242 -13.36 -1.97 7.57
CA GLY A 242 -12.04 -1.37 7.74
C GLY A 242 -10.93 -2.43 7.63
N ARG A 243 -10.30 -2.52 6.47
CA ARG A 243 -9.21 -3.47 6.21
C ARG A 243 -7.88 -2.86 6.65
N ILE A 244 -7.20 -3.54 7.58
CA ILE A 244 -5.88 -3.14 8.08
C ILE A 244 -4.85 -3.32 6.96
N GLU A 245 -4.05 -2.29 6.70
CA GLU A 245 -2.95 -2.35 5.74
C GLU A 245 -1.78 -3.13 6.34
N VAL A 246 -1.46 -4.25 5.71
CA VAL A 246 -0.48 -5.21 6.22
C VAL A 246 0.88 -5.02 5.52
N PHE A 247 1.89 -4.55 6.25
CA PHE A 247 3.26 -4.41 5.72
C PHE A 247 4.12 -5.68 5.86
N SER A 248 3.66 -6.66 6.63
CA SER A 248 4.33 -7.95 6.82
C SER A 248 3.28 -9.05 6.79
N VAL A 249 3.52 -10.12 6.02
CA VAL A 249 2.57 -11.24 5.84
C VAL A 249 2.09 -11.81 7.18
N ARG A 250 2.92 -11.77 8.24
CA ARG A 250 2.55 -12.23 9.59
C ARG A 250 1.44 -11.42 10.28
N ARG A 251 1.20 -10.19 9.83
CA ARG A 251 0.15 -9.30 10.36
C ARG A 251 -1.19 -9.43 9.62
N LYS A 252 -1.27 -10.33 8.65
CA LYS A 252 -2.47 -10.57 7.84
C LYS A 252 -3.52 -11.33 8.62
N GLN A 253 -4.75 -10.84 8.66
CA GLN A 253 -5.84 -11.57 9.29
C GLN A 253 -6.29 -12.74 8.41
N ARG A 254 -6.55 -13.90 9.01
CA ARG A 254 -7.09 -15.07 8.29
C ARG A 254 -8.47 -14.72 7.75
N GLY A 255 -8.70 -15.01 6.47
CA GLY A 255 -9.95 -14.72 5.75
C GLY A 255 -10.11 -13.29 5.20
N GLU A 256 -9.16 -12.38 5.46
CA GLU A 256 -9.33 -10.96 5.10
C GLU A 256 -9.48 -10.71 3.59
N ASP A 257 -8.75 -11.46 2.73
CA ASP A 257 -8.78 -11.23 1.28
C ASP A 257 -10.12 -11.62 0.68
N GLN A 258 -10.62 -12.79 1.10
CA GLN A 258 -11.92 -13.29 0.67
C GLN A 258 -13.02 -12.36 1.16
N LEU A 259 -12.95 -11.90 2.41
CA LEU A 259 -13.92 -10.95 2.94
C LEU A 259 -13.85 -9.60 2.21
N ALA A 260 -12.66 -9.03 1.99
CA ALA A 260 -12.48 -7.77 1.27
C ALA A 260 -12.97 -7.85 -0.19
N ALA A 261 -12.75 -8.97 -0.87
CA ALA A 261 -13.25 -9.21 -2.22
C ALA A 261 -14.79 -9.22 -2.26
N GLN A 262 -15.43 -9.83 -1.27
CA GLN A 262 -16.89 -9.89 -1.20
C GLN A 262 -17.53 -8.63 -0.63
N MET A 263 -16.81 -7.85 0.19
CA MET A 263 -17.30 -6.58 0.73
C MET A 263 -17.27 -5.44 -0.28
N ARG A 264 -16.84 -5.66 -1.52
CA ARG A 264 -16.81 -4.64 -2.58
C ARG A 264 -18.17 -3.95 -2.80
N PRO A 265 -18.20 -2.61 -2.98
CA PRO A 265 -17.11 -1.64 -2.82
C PRO A 265 -16.92 -1.14 -1.37
N ASN A 266 -17.69 -1.64 -0.40
CA ASN A 266 -17.78 -1.22 1.01
C ASN A 266 -16.56 -1.61 1.87
N VAL A 267 -15.35 -1.32 1.39
CA VAL A 267 -14.11 -1.51 2.14
C VAL A 267 -13.39 -0.17 2.27
N ILE A 268 -12.87 0.10 3.47
CA ILE A 268 -12.08 1.28 3.80
C ILE A 268 -10.70 0.81 4.24
N ARG A 269 -9.63 1.44 3.73
CA ARG A 269 -8.27 1.10 4.15
C ARG A 269 -7.93 1.78 5.46
N LEU A 270 -7.31 1.01 6.35
CA LEU A 270 -6.94 1.39 7.70
C LEU A 270 -5.43 1.25 7.89
N PHE A 271 -4.80 2.23 8.55
CA PHE A 271 -3.41 2.15 8.98
C PHE A 271 -3.33 2.15 10.50
N SER A 272 -2.56 1.22 11.05
CA SER A 272 -2.29 1.10 12.49
C SER A 272 -0.82 0.75 12.70
N LEU A 273 -0.26 1.24 13.81
CA LEU A 273 1.03 0.77 14.34
C LEU A 273 0.77 -0.17 15.54
N THR A 274 1.59 -1.21 15.68
CA THR A 274 1.51 -2.09 16.87
C THR A 274 2.17 -1.43 18.07
N ALA A 275 1.90 -1.94 19.28
CA ALA A 275 2.53 -1.45 20.49
C ALA A 275 4.06 -1.56 20.42
N GLU A 276 4.59 -2.66 19.87
CA GLU A 276 6.03 -2.87 19.71
C GLU A 276 6.65 -1.89 18.71
N GLU A 277 5.94 -1.58 17.61
CA GLU A 277 6.39 -0.58 16.66
C GLU A 277 6.42 0.83 17.28
N LEU A 278 5.44 1.17 18.13
CA LEU A 278 5.39 2.47 18.80
C LEU A 278 6.55 2.65 19.79
N LEU A 279 6.94 1.60 20.53
CA LEU A 279 8.07 1.65 21.47
C LEU A 279 9.41 1.97 20.79
N ALA A 280 9.55 1.62 19.51
CA ALA A 280 10.78 1.84 18.74
C ALA A 280 10.83 3.21 18.02
N LEU A 281 9.79 4.03 18.12
CA LEU A 281 9.63 5.25 17.32
C LEU A 281 9.47 6.49 18.18
N THR A 282 10.01 7.61 17.70
CA THR A 282 9.75 8.92 18.29
C THR A 282 8.35 9.43 17.89
N PRO A 283 7.71 10.31 18.69
CA PRO A 283 6.41 10.89 18.33
C PRO A 283 6.37 11.54 16.94
N ALA A 284 7.45 12.23 16.55
CA ALA A 284 7.58 12.80 15.20
C ALA A 284 7.59 11.71 14.11
N SER A 285 8.27 10.58 14.36
CA SER A 285 8.29 9.45 13.41
C SER A 285 6.93 8.77 13.31
N VAL A 286 6.18 8.70 14.41
CA VAL A 286 4.79 8.22 14.44
C VAL A 286 3.91 9.13 13.59
N ARG A 287 3.92 10.44 13.85
CA ARG A 287 3.20 11.45 13.06
C ARG A 287 3.48 11.29 11.57
N ASP A 288 4.75 11.29 11.19
CA ASP A 288 5.18 11.22 9.79
C ASP A 288 4.64 9.94 9.12
N LYS A 289 4.65 8.80 9.80
CA LYS A 289 4.08 7.54 9.26
C LYS A 289 2.57 7.63 9.03
N PHE A 290 1.82 8.19 9.97
CA PHE A 290 0.36 8.34 9.84
C PHE A 290 0.00 9.34 8.72
N VAL A 291 0.67 10.50 8.66
CA VAL A 291 0.47 11.49 7.60
C VAL A 291 0.82 10.91 6.23
N LEU A 292 1.91 10.16 6.12
CA LEU A 292 2.33 9.47 4.89
C LEU A 292 1.31 8.42 4.45
N ALA A 293 0.77 7.64 5.40
CA ALA A 293 -0.29 6.66 5.12
C ALA A 293 -1.52 7.31 4.48
N ALA A 294 -2.00 8.44 5.01
CA ALA A 294 -3.13 9.14 4.45
C ALA A 294 -2.84 9.77 3.08
N ARG A 295 -1.68 10.43 2.95
CA ARG A 295 -1.27 11.23 1.78
C ARG A 295 -0.78 10.39 0.60
N GLU A 296 0.15 9.46 0.84
CA GLU A 296 0.78 8.68 -0.22
C GLU A 296 0.08 7.37 -0.53
N ARG A 297 -0.63 6.79 0.45
CA ARG A 297 -1.30 5.50 0.29
C ARG A 297 -2.82 5.60 0.25
N ASN A 298 -3.36 6.82 0.26
CA ASN A 298 -4.80 7.07 0.17
C ASN A 298 -5.62 6.34 1.26
N ILE A 299 -5.02 6.16 2.44
CA ILE A 299 -5.66 5.54 3.61
C ILE A 299 -6.62 6.55 4.24
N ARG A 300 -7.79 6.08 4.70
CA ARG A 300 -8.82 6.96 5.25
C ARG A 300 -9.19 6.66 6.69
N ILE A 301 -8.78 5.53 7.25
CA ILE A 301 -8.83 5.29 8.70
C ILE A 301 -7.42 5.29 9.26
N LEU A 302 -7.14 6.20 10.17
CA LEU A 302 -5.90 6.29 10.92
C LEU A 302 -6.17 5.80 12.35
N TYR A 303 -5.78 4.56 12.63
CA TYR A 303 -6.01 3.91 13.91
C TYR A 303 -4.83 4.14 14.85
N LEU A 304 -5.03 5.01 15.84
CA LEU A 304 -4.01 5.50 16.75
C LEU A 304 -4.14 4.83 18.12
N ARG A 305 -3.16 3.97 18.43
CA ARG A 305 -2.86 3.56 19.80
C ARG A 305 -2.03 4.66 20.47
N PRO A 306 -2.19 4.91 21.78
CA PRO A 306 -1.45 5.93 22.47
C PRO A 306 0.01 5.51 22.66
N ILE A 307 0.92 6.47 22.60
CA ILE A 307 2.30 6.29 23.03
C ILE A 307 2.30 6.21 24.56
N LEU A 308 2.80 5.10 25.10
CA LEU A 308 2.84 4.88 26.54
C LEU A 308 3.98 5.68 27.20
N PRO A 309 3.81 6.12 28.46
CA PRO A 309 4.86 6.83 29.20
C PRO A 309 6.11 5.95 29.35
N THR A 310 7.26 6.50 28.99
CA THR A 310 8.59 5.91 29.27
C THR A 310 9.36 6.91 30.14
N ALA A 311 10.40 6.48 30.87
CA ALA A 311 11.15 7.36 31.77
C ALA A 311 11.58 8.67 31.05
N GLY A 312 10.96 9.80 31.42
CA GLY A 312 11.20 11.12 30.83
C GLY A 312 10.16 11.66 29.83
N SER A 313 9.08 10.94 29.50
CA SER A 313 7.99 11.45 28.63
C SER A 313 6.69 11.72 29.40
N VAL A 314 6.08 12.89 29.15
CA VAL A 314 4.81 13.32 29.75
C VAL A 314 3.64 12.68 28.98
N GLY A 315 2.98 11.67 29.56
CA GLY A 315 2.06 10.73 28.89
C GLY A 315 0.92 11.32 28.04
N THR A 316 -0.21 11.67 28.66
CA THR A 316 -1.45 12.11 27.99
C THR A 316 -1.24 13.35 27.11
N GLN A 317 -0.52 14.35 27.59
CA GLN A 317 -0.28 15.61 26.87
C GLN A 317 0.51 15.38 25.57
N THR A 318 1.50 14.48 25.56
CA THR A 318 2.28 14.16 24.35
C THR A 318 1.39 13.57 23.26
N ASN A 319 0.43 12.72 23.64
CA ASN A 319 -0.51 12.12 22.70
C ASN A 319 -1.50 13.16 22.12
N LEU A 320 -1.95 14.12 22.93
CA LEU A 320 -2.77 15.24 22.45
C LEU A 320 -1.99 16.17 21.50
N MET A 321 -0.74 16.48 21.81
CA MET A 321 0.14 17.24 20.91
C MET A 321 0.42 16.49 19.59
N LEU A 322 0.59 15.16 19.65
CA LEU A 322 0.73 14.33 18.47
C LEU A 322 -0.52 14.42 17.59
N LEU A 323 -1.72 14.33 18.16
CA LEU A 323 -2.98 14.49 17.45
C LEU A 323 -3.08 15.86 16.76
N ASP A 324 -2.79 16.94 17.48
CA ASP A 324 -2.83 18.31 16.95
C ASP A 324 -1.90 18.49 15.75
N GLN A 325 -0.65 18.02 15.88
CA GLN A 325 0.34 18.05 14.79
C GLN A 325 -0.10 17.20 13.59
N MET A 326 -0.64 16.00 13.84
CA MET A 326 -1.17 15.14 12.78
C MET A 326 -2.32 15.82 12.03
N VAL A 327 -3.27 16.43 12.74
CA VAL A 327 -4.43 17.11 12.16
C VAL A 327 -4.00 18.34 11.36
N SER A 328 -3.08 19.13 11.90
CA SER A 328 -2.49 20.29 11.20
C SER A 328 -1.82 19.87 9.89
N ASP A 329 -0.98 18.84 9.91
CA ASP A 329 -0.32 18.31 8.72
C ASP A 329 -1.32 17.77 7.69
N LEU A 330 -2.31 16.97 8.12
CA LEU A 330 -3.35 16.44 7.24
C LEU A 330 -4.13 17.57 6.54
N THR A 331 -4.51 18.61 7.31
CA THR A 331 -5.26 19.77 6.81
C THR A 331 -4.42 20.60 5.84
N ARG A 332 -3.13 20.80 6.13
CA ARG A 332 -2.17 21.45 5.23
C ARG A 332 -2.06 20.74 3.88
N PHE A 333 -2.19 19.41 3.86
CA PHE A 333 -2.23 18.61 2.62
C PHE A 333 -3.61 18.52 1.97
N GLY A 334 -4.60 19.26 2.48
CA GLY A 334 -5.95 19.35 1.94
C GLY A 334 -6.86 18.16 2.27
N LEU A 335 -6.47 17.32 3.23
CA LEU A 335 -7.32 16.27 3.81
C LEU A 335 -8.18 16.89 4.92
N ARG A 336 -9.32 16.26 5.22
CA ARG A 336 -10.30 16.79 6.18
C ARG A 336 -10.55 15.75 7.28
N PRO A 337 -10.30 16.05 8.56
CA PRO A 337 -10.72 15.17 9.64
C PRO A 337 -12.25 14.98 9.59
N GLY A 338 -12.71 13.75 9.47
CA GLY A 338 -14.13 13.44 9.31
C GLY A 338 -14.41 11.94 9.16
N PRO A 339 -15.68 11.54 9.03
CA PRO A 339 -16.04 10.13 8.87
C PRO A 339 -15.50 9.57 7.55
N ALA A 340 -14.75 8.47 7.63
CA ALA A 340 -14.20 7.83 6.44
C ALA A 340 -15.32 7.12 5.68
N ARG A 341 -15.20 7.14 4.36
CA ARG A 341 -16.12 6.48 3.43
C ARG A 341 -15.39 5.40 2.65
N ALA A 342 -16.13 4.42 2.14
CA ALA A 342 -15.58 3.46 1.21
C ALA A 342 -15.20 4.14 -0.10
N LEU A 343 -14.15 3.64 -0.76
CA LEU A 343 -13.74 4.16 -2.07
C LEU A 343 -14.86 3.90 -3.09
N PRO A 344 -15.42 4.93 -3.74
CA PRO A 344 -16.43 4.74 -4.78
C PRO A 344 -15.89 3.87 -5.92
N GLU A 345 -16.76 3.04 -6.50
CA GLU A 345 -16.39 2.24 -7.65
C GLU A 345 -16.20 3.12 -8.90
N ILE A 346 -15.05 2.95 -9.58
CA ILE A 346 -14.79 3.64 -10.84
C ILE A 346 -15.33 2.79 -11.99
N ARG A 347 -16.47 3.20 -12.55
CA ARG A 347 -17.06 2.53 -13.71
C ARG A 347 -16.48 3.10 -15.00
N ILE A 348 -15.48 2.43 -15.54
CA ILE A 348 -14.86 2.84 -16.81
C ILE A 348 -15.62 2.20 -17.98
N PRO A 349 -16.10 3.00 -18.95
CA PRO A 349 -16.72 2.47 -20.16
C PRO A 349 -15.80 1.46 -20.88
N PRO A 350 -16.30 0.27 -21.29
CA PRO A 350 -15.51 -0.75 -21.97
C PRO A 350 -14.76 -0.21 -23.20
N VAL A 351 -15.41 0.67 -23.98
CA VAL A 351 -14.81 1.29 -25.17
C VAL A 351 -13.57 2.12 -24.81
N LEU A 352 -13.65 2.95 -23.77
CA LEU A 352 -12.49 3.73 -23.33
C LEU A 352 -11.34 2.82 -22.90
N MET A 353 -11.66 1.74 -22.16
CA MET A 353 -10.65 0.76 -21.76
C MET A 353 -10.00 0.06 -22.95
N LEU A 354 -10.77 -0.34 -23.97
CA LEU A 354 -10.22 -0.94 -25.19
C LEU A 354 -9.31 0.02 -25.96
N LEU A 355 -9.64 1.31 -26.00
CA LEU A 355 -8.77 2.33 -26.61
C LEU A 355 -7.45 2.48 -25.83
N VAL A 356 -7.49 2.46 -24.49
CA VAL A 356 -6.27 2.44 -23.66
C VAL A 356 -5.42 1.20 -23.98
N ILE A 357 -6.04 0.03 -24.07
CA ILE A 357 -5.37 -1.23 -24.43
C ILE A 357 -4.75 -1.14 -25.83
N LEU A 358 -5.46 -0.55 -26.80
CA LEU A 358 -4.94 -0.32 -28.15
C LEU A 358 -3.64 0.51 -28.09
N GLY A 359 -3.60 1.57 -27.29
CA GLY A 359 -2.38 2.38 -27.11
C GLY A 359 -1.25 1.61 -26.46
N ALA A 360 -1.54 0.82 -25.42
CA ALA A 360 -0.57 -0.05 -24.74
C ALA A 360 0.03 -1.10 -25.70
N LEU A 361 -0.81 -1.81 -26.45
CA LEU A 361 -0.38 -2.80 -27.44
C LEU A 361 0.41 -2.15 -28.58
N ALA A 362 0.04 -0.95 -29.03
CA ALA A 362 0.80 -0.20 -30.02
C ALA A 362 2.20 0.15 -29.52
N ALA A 363 2.35 0.58 -28.25
CA ALA A 363 3.66 0.81 -27.64
C ALA A 363 4.51 -0.46 -27.58
N MET A 364 3.91 -1.58 -27.19
CA MET A 364 4.57 -2.89 -27.15
C MET A 364 5.02 -3.32 -28.56
N ALA A 365 4.16 -3.15 -29.57
CA ALA A 365 4.49 -3.45 -30.96
C ALA A 365 5.65 -2.58 -31.49
N LEU A 366 5.67 -1.28 -31.17
CA LEU A 366 6.78 -0.39 -31.52
C LEU A 366 8.10 -0.81 -30.88
N SER A 367 8.07 -1.20 -29.60
CA SER A 367 9.24 -1.74 -28.91
C SER A 367 9.70 -3.07 -29.53
N LEU A 368 8.76 -3.95 -29.89
CA LEU A 368 9.08 -5.22 -30.53
C LEU A 368 9.76 -5.03 -31.90
N MET A 369 9.31 -4.04 -32.68
CA MET A 369 9.97 -3.70 -33.94
C MET A 369 11.40 -3.16 -33.74
N LEU A 370 11.64 -2.37 -32.69
CA LEU A 370 12.99 -1.90 -32.34
C LEU A 370 13.89 -3.06 -31.92
N LEU A 371 13.39 -3.96 -31.07
CA LEU A 371 14.14 -5.12 -30.60
C LEU A 371 14.41 -6.12 -31.73
N GLY A 372 13.42 -6.36 -32.59
CA GLY A 372 13.60 -7.18 -33.78
C GLY A 372 14.75 -6.67 -34.63
N ARG A 373 14.77 -5.36 -34.95
CA ARG A 373 15.89 -4.74 -35.67
C ARG A 373 17.22 -4.87 -34.95
N ALA A 374 17.23 -4.76 -33.62
CA ALA A 374 18.45 -4.88 -32.83
C ALA A 374 19.05 -6.29 -32.85
N VAL A 375 18.22 -7.32 -33.03
CA VAL A 375 18.64 -8.73 -33.07
C VAL A 375 18.73 -9.26 -34.51
N GLY A 376 18.21 -8.56 -35.51
CA GLY A 376 18.27 -8.98 -36.93
C GLY A 376 17.04 -9.78 -37.37
N ILE A 377 15.90 -9.52 -36.74
CA ILE A 377 14.58 -10.08 -37.07
C ILE A 377 13.68 -8.94 -37.55
N VAL A 378 13.26 -8.99 -38.81
CA VAL A 378 12.38 -7.97 -39.38
C VAL A 378 10.93 -8.24 -38.96
N VAL A 379 10.43 -7.45 -38.01
CA VAL A 379 9.00 -7.44 -37.64
C VAL A 379 8.25 -6.52 -38.60
N SER A 380 7.45 -7.10 -39.49
CA SER A 380 6.66 -6.33 -40.46
C SER A 380 5.51 -5.56 -39.79
N THR A 381 5.09 -4.45 -40.38
CA THR A 381 3.95 -3.66 -39.89
C THR A 381 2.65 -4.50 -39.86
N ARG A 382 2.49 -5.45 -40.80
CA ARG A 382 1.35 -6.37 -40.81
C ARG A 382 1.36 -7.29 -39.60
N LEU A 383 2.50 -7.95 -39.32
CA LEU A 383 2.65 -8.81 -38.15
C LEU A 383 2.43 -8.03 -36.85
N ALA A 384 2.96 -6.81 -36.75
CA ALA A 384 2.74 -5.94 -35.60
C ALA A 384 1.24 -5.68 -35.36
N TRP A 385 0.48 -5.36 -36.41
CA TRP A 385 -0.98 -5.17 -36.31
C TRP A 385 -1.74 -6.47 -36.04
N THR A 386 -1.29 -7.61 -36.57
CA THR A 386 -1.86 -8.92 -36.23
C THR A 386 -1.72 -9.19 -34.73
N LEU A 387 -0.55 -8.94 -34.15
CA LEU A 387 -0.32 -9.10 -32.71
C LEU A 387 -1.17 -8.13 -31.87
N VAL A 388 -1.33 -6.87 -32.32
CA VAL A 388 -2.24 -5.91 -31.68
C VAL A 388 -3.68 -6.42 -31.75
N GLY A 389 -4.14 -6.92 -32.89
CA GLY A 389 -5.48 -7.50 -33.06
C GLY A 389 -5.73 -8.70 -32.15
N ILE A 390 -4.76 -9.62 -32.04
CA ILE A 390 -4.80 -10.74 -31.09
C ILE A 390 -4.91 -10.22 -29.66
N GLY A 391 -4.11 -9.22 -29.29
CA GLY A 391 -4.17 -8.61 -27.96
C GLY A 391 -5.54 -7.98 -27.64
N ILE A 392 -6.19 -7.35 -28.61
CA ILE A 392 -7.56 -6.82 -28.47
C ILE A 392 -8.57 -7.97 -28.31
N ALA A 393 -8.48 -9.03 -29.11
CA ALA A 393 -9.35 -10.20 -29.00
C ALA A 393 -9.23 -10.89 -27.62
N VAL A 394 -8.00 -11.08 -27.14
CA VAL A 394 -7.74 -11.60 -25.78
C VAL A 394 -8.31 -10.66 -24.71
N SER A 395 -8.21 -9.35 -24.91
CA SER A 395 -8.80 -8.37 -24.00
C SER A 395 -10.31 -8.51 -23.90
N LEU A 396 -11.01 -8.63 -25.03
CA LEU A 396 -12.46 -8.86 -25.06
C LEU A 396 -12.83 -10.19 -24.37
N LEU A 397 -12.11 -11.27 -24.66
CA LEU A 397 -12.34 -12.58 -24.04
C LEU A 397 -12.17 -12.53 -22.52
N THR A 398 -11.11 -11.91 -22.02
CA THR A 398 -10.82 -11.83 -20.57
C THR A 398 -11.79 -10.92 -19.82
N MET A 399 -12.36 -9.89 -20.48
CA MET A 399 -13.44 -9.07 -19.92
C MET A 399 -14.72 -9.90 -19.68
N MET A 400 -14.94 -10.97 -20.43
CA MET A 400 -16.12 -11.84 -20.31
C MET A 400 -15.89 -13.09 -19.43
N SER A 401 -14.65 -13.59 -19.36
CA SER A 401 -14.33 -14.91 -18.79
C SER A 401 -13.73 -14.90 -17.38
N GLY A 402 -13.49 -13.73 -16.77
CA GLY A 402 -13.07 -13.60 -15.36
C GLY A 402 -11.58 -13.28 -15.06
N PRO A 403 -10.55 -13.64 -15.87
CA PRO A 403 -9.15 -13.31 -15.56
C PRO A 403 -8.76 -11.85 -15.89
N TRP A 404 -9.74 -10.94 -15.89
CA TRP A 404 -9.60 -9.56 -16.31
C TRP A 404 -8.51 -8.79 -15.54
N ALA A 405 -8.46 -8.94 -14.21
CA ALA A 405 -7.47 -8.27 -13.38
C ALA A 405 -6.03 -8.73 -13.70
N LEU A 406 -5.83 -10.03 -13.94
CA LEU A 406 -4.54 -10.58 -14.32
C LEU A 406 -4.09 -10.06 -15.69
N TRP A 407 -4.98 -10.06 -16.67
CA TRP A 407 -4.68 -9.58 -18.02
C TRP A 407 -4.25 -8.11 -18.03
N ARG A 408 -4.95 -7.24 -17.30
CA ARG A 408 -4.58 -5.82 -17.16
C ARG A 408 -3.18 -5.63 -16.57
N LYS A 409 -2.78 -6.48 -15.61
CA LYS A 409 -1.40 -6.46 -15.06
C LYS A 409 -0.36 -6.87 -16.09
N LEU A 410 -0.66 -7.87 -16.93
CA LEU A 410 0.25 -8.29 -18.00
C LEU A 410 0.43 -7.18 -19.03
N LEU A 411 -0.66 -6.50 -19.44
CA LEU A 411 -0.61 -5.33 -20.31
C LEU A 411 0.19 -4.18 -19.68
N ALA A 412 -0.03 -3.91 -18.39
CA ALA A 412 0.71 -2.88 -17.66
C ALA A 412 2.21 -3.20 -17.57
N LEU A 413 2.58 -4.46 -17.30
CA LEU A 413 3.98 -4.91 -17.28
C LEU A 413 4.63 -4.82 -18.66
N GLY A 414 3.93 -5.26 -19.70
CA GLY A 414 4.39 -5.16 -21.08
C GLY A 414 4.62 -3.71 -21.49
N THR A 415 3.66 -2.82 -21.20
CA THR A 415 3.76 -1.37 -21.48
C THR A 415 4.91 -0.74 -20.70
N ALA A 416 5.03 -1.04 -19.41
CA ALA A 416 6.09 -0.49 -18.54
C ALA A 416 7.49 -0.94 -18.95
N SER A 417 7.61 -2.11 -19.61
CA SER A 417 8.87 -2.61 -20.14
C SER A 417 9.18 -2.08 -21.55
N ALA A 418 8.15 -1.90 -22.38
CA ALA A 418 8.28 -1.48 -23.77
C ALA A 418 8.53 0.03 -23.94
N VAL A 419 7.80 0.87 -23.18
CA VAL A 419 7.86 2.33 -23.39
C VAL A 419 9.24 2.92 -23.09
N PRO A 420 9.98 2.55 -22.02
CA PRO A 420 11.32 3.10 -21.80
C PRO A 420 12.30 2.80 -22.94
N VAL A 421 12.16 1.64 -23.59
CA VAL A 421 12.96 1.26 -24.76
C VAL A 421 12.67 2.20 -25.94
N VAL A 422 11.38 2.41 -26.24
CA VAL A 422 10.95 3.35 -27.27
C VAL A 422 11.39 4.77 -26.94
N ALA A 423 11.21 5.21 -25.69
CA ALA A 423 11.55 6.54 -25.20
C ALA A 423 13.04 6.85 -25.40
N ILE A 424 13.92 5.95 -24.94
CA ILE A 424 15.37 6.15 -25.04
C ILE A 424 15.83 6.03 -26.50
N ALA A 425 15.33 5.06 -27.27
CA ALA A 425 15.70 4.94 -28.68
C ALA A 425 15.33 6.19 -29.49
N VAL A 426 14.16 6.78 -29.25
CA VAL A 426 13.68 7.99 -29.92
C VAL A 426 14.41 9.25 -29.43
N ALA A 427 14.75 9.32 -28.15
CA ALA A 427 15.48 10.43 -27.57
C ALA A 427 16.95 10.47 -28.02
N SER A 428 17.62 9.31 -28.06
CA SER A 428 19.03 9.19 -28.44
C SER A 428 19.30 9.54 -29.90
N GLN A 429 18.34 9.36 -30.82
CA GLN A 429 18.45 9.80 -32.22
C GLN A 429 18.55 11.33 -32.39
N ARG A 430 18.20 12.10 -31.35
CA ARG A 430 18.19 13.56 -31.35
C ARG A 430 19.40 14.16 -30.62
N ALA A 431 20.35 13.33 -30.19
CA ALA A 431 21.57 13.76 -29.51
C ALA A 431 22.57 14.34 -30.54
N GLY A 432 22.45 15.64 -30.82
CA GLY A 432 23.39 16.40 -31.64
C GLY A 432 23.56 17.82 -31.08
N GLY A 433 24.76 18.38 -31.21
CA GLY A 433 25.09 19.72 -30.71
C GLY A 433 25.86 19.72 -29.38
N ARG A 434 25.74 20.80 -28.59
CA ARG A 434 26.48 20.97 -27.32
C ARG A 434 26.11 19.86 -26.32
N PRO A 435 27.08 19.18 -25.67
CA PRO A 435 26.81 18.02 -24.81
C PRO A 435 25.74 18.23 -23.74
N ILE A 436 25.76 19.38 -23.04
CA ILE A 436 24.77 19.71 -22.00
C ILE A 436 23.36 19.82 -22.57
N LEU A 437 23.20 20.51 -23.71
CA LEU A 437 21.90 20.70 -24.35
C LEU A 437 21.36 19.37 -24.91
N ALA A 438 22.24 18.56 -25.51
CA ALA A 438 21.90 17.21 -25.96
C ALA A 438 21.44 16.32 -24.79
N SER A 439 22.13 16.37 -23.65
CA SER A 439 21.77 15.63 -22.44
C SER A 439 20.42 16.04 -21.87
N LEU A 440 20.16 17.34 -21.73
CA LEU A 440 18.87 17.84 -21.24
C LEU A 440 17.74 17.46 -22.20
N ARG A 441 17.94 17.66 -23.51
CA ARG A 441 16.94 17.29 -24.52
C ARG A 441 16.63 15.80 -24.48
N THR A 442 17.64 14.94 -24.43
CA THR A 442 17.45 13.47 -24.36
C THR A 442 16.68 13.09 -23.11
N LEU A 443 17.02 13.65 -21.94
CA LEU A 443 16.33 13.39 -20.69
C LEU A 443 14.85 13.79 -20.79
N TRP A 444 14.54 15.03 -21.18
CA TRP A 444 13.17 15.52 -21.21
C TRP A 444 12.31 14.83 -22.27
N VAL A 445 12.84 14.58 -23.48
CA VAL A 445 12.11 13.84 -24.52
C VAL A 445 11.82 12.41 -24.08
N ALA A 446 12.81 11.70 -23.53
CA ALA A 446 12.59 10.35 -23.00
C ALA A 446 11.55 10.37 -21.88
N SER A 447 11.63 11.36 -20.97
CA SER A 447 10.76 11.45 -19.81
C SER A 447 9.31 11.78 -20.17
N VAL A 448 9.06 12.60 -21.20
CA VAL A 448 7.71 12.86 -21.72
C VAL A 448 7.10 11.59 -22.33
N ILE A 449 7.88 10.82 -23.11
CA ILE A 449 7.41 9.55 -23.67
C ILE A 449 7.16 8.52 -22.56
N SER A 450 8.05 8.43 -21.58
CA SER A 450 7.88 7.57 -20.41
C SER A 450 6.67 7.97 -19.58
N LEU A 451 6.40 9.28 -19.42
CA LEU A 451 5.20 9.78 -18.76
C LEU A 451 3.93 9.36 -19.50
N ALA A 452 3.92 9.40 -20.84
CA ALA A 452 2.80 8.90 -21.64
C ALA A 452 2.57 7.38 -21.41
N GLY A 453 3.65 6.59 -21.29
CA GLY A 453 3.57 5.20 -20.85
C GLY A 453 3.02 5.04 -19.43
N GLY A 454 3.44 5.89 -18.51
CA GLY A 454 2.92 5.96 -17.14
C GLY A 454 1.43 6.24 -17.09
N VAL A 455 0.95 7.17 -17.92
CA VAL A 455 -0.48 7.50 -18.07
C VAL A 455 -1.27 6.30 -18.58
N LEU A 456 -0.78 5.60 -19.62
CA LEU A 456 -1.41 4.36 -20.11
C LEU A 456 -1.45 3.28 -19.02
N VAL A 457 -0.35 3.06 -18.30
CA VAL A 457 -0.28 2.08 -17.21
C VAL A 457 -1.23 2.44 -16.07
N ALA A 458 -1.30 3.71 -15.66
CA ALA A 458 -2.23 4.16 -14.64
C ALA A 458 -3.70 3.96 -15.08
N ALA A 459 -4.03 4.22 -16.35
CA ALA A 459 -5.37 3.99 -16.88
C ALA A 459 -5.69 2.49 -16.94
N LEU A 460 -4.77 1.67 -17.43
CA LEU A 460 -4.88 0.20 -17.43
C LEU A 460 -5.11 -0.36 -16.03
N LEU A 461 -4.57 0.26 -14.98
CA LEU A 461 -4.72 -0.19 -13.60
C LEU A 461 -5.79 0.61 -12.82
N SER A 462 -6.54 1.51 -13.47
CA SER A 462 -7.61 2.26 -12.81
C SER A 462 -8.82 1.35 -12.57
N GLY A 463 -9.01 0.94 -11.32
CA GLY A 463 -10.08 0.03 -10.91
C GLY A 463 -10.04 -0.13 -9.40
N TRP A 464 -11.19 -0.48 -8.81
CA TRP A 464 -11.33 -0.59 -7.36
C TRP A 464 -10.33 -1.60 -6.78
N GLU A 465 -10.09 -2.72 -7.47
CA GLU A 465 -9.21 -3.82 -7.02
C GLU A 465 -7.77 -3.37 -6.82
N PHE A 466 -7.30 -2.55 -7.75
CA PHE A 466 -5.94 -2.05 -7.77
C PHE A 466 -5.78 -0.92 -6.75
N MET A 467 -6.71 0.05 -6.75
CA MET A 467 -6.67 1.21 -5.85
C MET A 467 -6.75 0.84 -4.36
N MET A 468 -7.47 -0.24 -4.05
CA MET A 468 -7.59 -0.76 -2.68
C MET A 468 -6.38 -1.57 -2.21
N ALA A 469 -5.32 -1.66 -3.02
CA ALA A 469 -4.16 -2.52 -2.77
C ALA A 469 -4.54 -3.99 -2.46
N ALA A 470 -5.74 -4.42 -2.90
CA ALA A 470 -6.18 -5.80 -2.77
C ALA A 470 -5.38 -6.73 -3.67
N ASP A 471 -4.85 -6.19 -4.76
CA ASP A 471 -4.03 -6.94 -5.69
C ASP A 471 -2.79 -6.15 -6.11
N VAL A 472 -1.68 -6.37 -5.39
CA VAL A 472 -0.42 -5.63 -5.58
C VAL A 472 0.22 -6.05 -6.91
N PHE A 473 0.69 -5.07 -7.69
CA PHE A 473 1.45 -5.33 -8.91
C PHE A 473 2.81 -5.97 -8.56
N LEU A 474 2.90 -7.31 -8.65
CA LEU A 474 4.13 -8.07 -8.33
C LEU A 474 5.26 -7.84 -9.35
N GLY A 475 4.92 -7.37 -10.56
CA GLY A 475 5.85 -7.14 -11.66
C GLY A 475 6.80 -5.95 -11.49
N VAL A 476 6.73 -5.21 -10.38
CA VAL A 476 7.55 -4.00 -10.14
C VAL A 476 9.04 -4.27 -10.33
N LYS A 477 9.57 -5.38 -9.81
CA LYS A 477 11.01 -5.70 -9.93
C LYS A 477 11.41 -5.94 -11.39
N LEU A 478 10.64 -6.75 -12.11
CA LEU A 478 10.85 -7.03 -13.53
C LEU A 478 10.73 -5.76 -14.38
N ALA A 479 9.75 -4.90 -14.09
CA ALA A 479 9.52 -3.66 -14.81
C ALA A 479 10.66 -2.63 -14.71
N HIS A 480 11.60 -2.77 -13.76
CA HIS A 480 12.80 -1.92 -13.71
C HIS A 480 14.01 -2.55 -14.38
N LEU A 481 14.17 -3.87 -14.24
CA LEU A 481 15.34 -4.57 -14.76
C LEU A 481 15.22 -4.82 -16.28
N LEU A 482 14.05 -5.27 -16.72
CA LEU A 482 13.82 -5.65 -18.12
C LEU A 482 14.08 -4.48 -19.09
N PRO A 483 13.51 -3.27 -18.92
CA PRO A 483 13.82 -2.15 -19.82
C PRO A 483 15.31 -1.78 -19.86
N ALA A 484 16.07 -1.90 -18.77
CA ALA A 484 17.51 -1.64 -18.78
C ALA A 484 18.27 -2.60 -19.70
N ILE A 485 17.94 -3.90 -19.63
CA ILE A 485 18.51 -4.93 -20.51
C ILE A 485 18.12 -4.67 -21.97
N LEU A 486 16.83 -4.41 -22.22
CA LEU A 486 16.32 -4.18 -23.57
C LEU A 486 16.93 -2.93 -24.21
N VAL A 487 17.11 -1.85 -23.45
CA VAL A 487 17.79 -0.62 -23.91
C VAL A 487 19.25 -0.89 -24.24
N ALA A 488 19.97 -1.66 -23.41
CA ALA A 488 21.34 -2.04 -23.68
C ALA A 488 21.46 -2.81 -25.01
N ILE A 489 20.59 -3.78 -25.26
CA ILE A 489 20.55 -4.56 -26.51
C ILE A 489 20.28 -3.64 -27.70
N VAL A 490 19.25 -2.79 -27.63
CA VAL A 490 18.87 -1.89 -28.73
C VAL A 490 19.99 -0.91 -29.08
N LEU A 491 20.71 -0.38 -28.08
CA LEU A 491 21.78 0.58 -28.33
C LEU A 491 23.12 -0.09 -28.68
N ALA A 492 23.38 -1.31 -28.24
CA ALA A 492 24.61 -2.03 -28.57
C ALA A 492 24.76 -2.32 -30.07
N THR A 493 23.64 -2.54 -30.77
CA THR A 493 23.61 -2.82 -32.21
C THR A 493 23.12 -1.64 -33.06
N ALA A 494 22.87 -0.47 -32.44
CA ALA A 494 22.31 0.70 -33.13
C ALA A 494 23.21 1.24 -34.27
N ASP A 495 24.54 1.18 -34.10
CA ASP A 495 25.49 1.67 -35.11
C ASP A 495 25.57 0.75 -36.34
N ARG A 496 25.35 -0.55 -36.17
CA ARG A 496 25.44 -1.57 -37.22
C ARG A 496 24.35 -2.63 -37.02
N PRO A 497 23.09 -2.32 -37.35
CA PRO A 497 21.99 -3.26 -37.13
C PRO A 497 22.23 -4.56 -37.93
N PRO A 498 22.14 -5.74 -37.30
CA PRO A 498 22.34 -7.03 -37.96
C PRO A 498 21.26 -7.28 -39.02
N GLN A 499 21.62 -7.98 -40.10
CA GLN A 499 20.67 -8.37 -41.15
C GLN A 499 19.95 -9.67 -40.82
N HIS A 500 20.64 -10.58 -40.10
CA HIS A 500 20.13 -11.88 -39.68
C HIS A 500 20.29 -12.11 -38.18
N TRP A 501 19.41 -12.93 -37.60
CA TRP A 501 19.43 -13.23 -36.17
C TRP A 501 20.76 -13.81 -35.67
N ARG A 502 21.43 -14.63 -36.49
CA ARG A 502 22.74 -15.20 -36.17
C ARG A 502 23.82 -14.13 -36.04
N GLU A 503 23.80 -13.14 -36.94
CA GLU A 503 24.71 -11.99 -36.87
C GLU A 503 24.42 -11.15 -35.62
N GLY A 504 23.15 -10.93 -35.27
CA GLY A 504 22.79 -10.19 -34.07
C GLY A 504 23.29 -10.85 -32.79
N VAL A 505 23.10 -12.17 -32.67
CA VAL A 505 23.64 -12.94 -31.55
C VAL A 505 25.17 -12.87 -31.52
N ALA A 506 25.83 -13.04 -32.67
CA ALA A 506 27.29 -12.95 -32.76
C ALA A 506 27.82 -11.55 -32.40
N GLN A 507 27.13 -10.49 -32.81
CA GLN A 507 27.49 -9.11 -32.46
C GLN A 507 27.34 -8.84 -30.96
N LEU A 508 26.25 -9.31 -30.34
CA LEU A 508 26.05 -9.18 -28.89
C LEU A 508 27.11 -9.97 -28.12
N TRP A 509 27.45 -11.18 -28.58
CA TRP A 509 28.52 -12.00 -28.00
C TRP A 509 29.90 -11.35 -28.15
N ALA A 510 30.19 -10.78 -29.31
CA ALA A 510 31.43 -10.04 -29.57
C ALA A 510 31.49 -8.76 -28.73
N TRP A 511 30.37 -8.08 -28.52
CA TRP A 511 30.26 -6.91 -27.65
C TRP A 511 30.52 -7.28 -26.18
N SER A 512 29.98 -8.40 -25.69
CA SER A 512 30.26 -8.90 -24.34
C SER A 512 31.68 -9.40 -24.15
N SER A 513 32.34 -9.84 -25.23
CA SER A 513 33.72 -10.36 -25.21
C SER A 513 34.79 -9.26 -25.32
N ARG A 514 34.41 -7.97 -25.33
CA ARG A 514 35.37 -6.87 -25.42
C ARG A 514 36.18 -6.79 -24.12
N PRO A 515 37.52 -6.64 -24.19
CA PRO A 515 38.35 -6.57 -23.00
C PRO A 515 37.97 -5.35 -22.15
N LEU A 516 37.44 -5.61 -20.96
CA LEU A 516 37.19 -4.60 -19.95
C LEU A 516 38.51 -4.29 -19.25
N LEU A 517 38.97 -3.05 -19.32
CA LEU A 517 40.08 -2.60 -18.47
C LEU A 517 39.71 -2.87 -17.00
N PHE A 518 40.66 -3.39 -16.20
CA PHE A 518 40.42 -3.75 -14.81
C PHE A 518 39.77 -2.61 -14.00
N ARG A 519 40.15 -1.35 -14.25
CA ARG A 519 39.53 -0.16 -13.65
C ARG A 519 38.02 -0.03 -13.93
N TYR A 520 37.56 -0.42 -15.11
CA TYR A 520 36.15 -0.40 -15.49
C TYR A 520 35.39 -1.61 -14.92
N ALA A 521 36.03 -2.77 -14.86
CA ALA A 521 35.46 -3.95 -14.19
C ALA A 521 35.29 -3.68 -12.67
N ALA A 522 36.30 -3.12 -12.01
CA ALA A 522 36.24 -2.71 -10.61
C ALA A 522 35.14 -1.67 -10.37
N ALA A 523 35.03 -0.64 -11.23
CA ALA A 523 33.95 0.34 -11.15
C ALA A 523 32.56 -0.30 -11.36
N ALA A 524 32.41 -1.21 -12.31
CA ALA A 524 31.17 -1.94 -12.56
C ALA A 524 30.78 -2.84 -11.38
N VAL A 525 31.72 -3.48 -10.71
CA VAL A 525 31.49 -4.26 -9.48
C VAL A 525 31.01 -3.36 -8.35
N VAL A 526 31.65 -2.21 -8.12
CA VAL A 526 31.24 -1.26 -7.08
C VAL A 526 29.83 -0.70 -7.36
N VAL A 527 29.56 -0.29 -8.59
CA VAL A 527 28.23 0.20 -9.02
C VAL A 527 27.19 -0.92 -8.96
N GLY A 528 27.54 -2.13 -9.37
CA GLY A 528 26.69 -3.31 -9.31
C GLY A 528 26.33 -3.67 -7.87
N LEU A 529 27.30 -3.68 -6.95
CA LEU A 529 27.08 -3.92 -5.53
C LEU A 529 26.19 -2.83 -4.91
N ALA A 530 26.42 -1.55 -5.25
CA ALA A 530 25.56 -0.44 -4.83
C ALA A 530 24.12 -0.59 -5.36
N ALA A 531 23.96 -0.98 -6.63
CA ALA A 531 22.65 -1.23 -7.22
C ALA A 531 21.94 -2.42 -6.57
N VAL A 532 22.66 -3.52 -6.30
CA VAL A 532 22.13 -4.69 -5.58
C VAL A 532 21.71 -4.32 -4.18
N ILE A 533 22.52 -3.55 -3.43
CA ILE A 533 22.15 -3.05 -2.09
C ILE A 533 20.89 -2.18 -2.17
N LEU A 534 20.79 -1.28 -3.15
CA LEU A 534 19.61 -0.44 -3.36
C LEU A 534 18.35 -1.24 -3.73
N VAL A 535 18.48 -2.30 -4.53
CA VAL A 535 17.37 -3.17 -4.92
C VAL A 535 16.97 -4.10 -3.77
N ALA A 536 17.93 -4.70 -3.06
CA ALA A 536 17.70 -5.53 -1.88
C ALA A 536 17.02 -4.73 -0.75
N ARG A 537 17.38 -3.45 -0.59
CA ARG A 537 16.71 -2.48 0.30
C ARG A 537 15.25 -2.17 -0.07
N SER A 538 14.85 -2.39 -1.33
CA SER A 538 13.51 -2.00 -1.81
C SER A 538 12.38 -2.92 -1.34
N GLY A 539 12.69 -4.07 -0.76
CA GLY A 539 11.68 -4.98 -0.20
C GLY A 539 12.00 -5.31 1.24
N ASN A 540 11.18 -4.82 2.19
CA ASN A 540 11.01 -5.26 3.60
C ASN A 540 12.22 -5.68 4.46
N PHE A 541 13.45 -5.60 3.98
CA PHE A 541 14.67 -5.91 4.72
C PHE A 541 15.16 -4.62 5.37
N GLY A 542 15.14 -4.60 6.70
CA GLY A 542 15.56 -3.49 7.57
C GLY A 542 17.07 -3.25 7.56
N LEU A 543 17.67 -3.07 6.39
CA LEU A 543 19.03 -2.58 6.29
C LEU A 543 19.08 -1.11 6.70
N PRO A 544 20.02 -0.68 7.56
CA PRO A 544 20.09 0.67 8.08
C PRO A 544 20.29 1.70 6.95
N VAL A 545 19.51 2.77 6.99
CA VAL A 545 19.60 3.90 6.06
C VAL A 545 20.83 4.72 6.41
N LEU A 546 21.56 5.21 5.40
CA LEU A 546 22.68 6.12 5.67
C LEU A 546 22.11 7.42 6.27
N PRO A 547 22.69 8.01 7.34
CA PRO A 547 22.16 9.23 7.95
C PRO A 547 21.99 10.39 6.97
N VAL A 548 22.83 10.45 5.93
CA VAL A 548 22.74 11.44 4.85
C VAL A 548 21.51 11.20 3.96
N GLU A 549 21.19 9.94 3.64
CA GLU A 549 19.99 9.59 2.87
C GLU A 549 18.73 9.93 3.66
N GLU A 550 18.72 9.63 4.96
CA GLU A 550 17.59 9.95 5.85
C GLU A 550 17.36 11.46 5.94
N ARG A 551 18.43 12.26 6.11
CA ARG A 551 18.35 13.73 6.06
C ARG A 551 17.89 14.26 4.71
N LEU A 552 18.36 13.68 3.60
CA LEU A 552 17.87 14.05 2.27
C LEU A 552 16.38 13.72 2.10
N ARG A 553 15.91 12.62 2.69
CA ARG A 553 14.50 12.20 2.65
C ARG A 553 13.59 13.09 3.51
N THR A 554 14.06 13.55 4.67
CA THR A 554 13.34 14.53 5.49
C THR A 554 13.31 15.88 4.79
N LEU A 555 14.47 16.40 4.36
CA LEU A 555 14.58 17.69 3.65
C LEU A 555 13.70 17.75 2.39
N THR A 556 13.76 16.72 1.54
CA THR A 556 12.89 16.66 0.36
C THR A 556 11.41 16.48 0.74
N GLY A 557 11.13 15.85 1.86
CA GLY A 557 9.78 15.70 2.40
C GLY A 557 9.15 16.98 2.90
N ASP A 558 9.97 17.84 3.49
CA ASP A 558 9.54 19.08 4.13
C ASP A 558 9.48 20.23 3.12
N LEU A 559 10.40 20.23 2.15
CA LEU A 559 10.47 21.26 1.09
C LEU A 559 9.55 20.97 -0.11
N LEU A 560 9.30 19.69 -0.43
CA LEU A 560 8.56 19.31 -1.63
C LEU A 560 7.20 18.68 -1.31
N VAL A 561 6.18 19.11 -2.06
CA VAL A 561 4.81 18.57 -2.00
C VAL A 561 4.75 17.09 -2.36
N ALA A 562 5.77 16.51 -3.00
CA ALA A 562 5.86 15.07 -3.21
C ALA A 562 7.32 14.60 -3.24
N ARG A 563 7.64 13.62 -2.39
CA ARG A 563 9.01 13.08 -2.24
C ARG A 563 9.44 12.31 -3.49
N PRO A 564 10.46 12.74 -4.25
CA PRO A 564 10.93 12.05 -5.44
C PRO A 564 11.63 10.73 -5.07
N ARG A 565 11.54 9.73 -5.96
CA ARG A 565 12.22 8.45 -5.72
C ARG A 565 13.72 8.62 -5.92
N THR A 566 14.51 8.28 -4.89
CA THR A 566 15.98 8.44 -4.90
C THR A 566 16.65 7.87 -6.14
N LYS A 567 16.23 6.68 -6.58
CA LYS A 567 16.78 6.02 -7.78
C LYS A 567 16.55 6.78 -9.09
N GLU A 568 15.49 7.58 -9.18
CA GLU A 568 15.16 8.35 -10.39
C GLU A 568 16.11 9.54 -10.54
N TYR A 569 16.16 10.42 -9.53
CA TYR A 569 16.91 11.66 -9.63
C TYR A 569 18.41 11.51 -9.34
N LEU A 570 18.83 10.54 -8.52
CA LEU A 570 20.24 10.37 -8.15
C LEU A 570 21.03 9.52 -9.16
N ILE A 571 20.38 8.54 -9.79
CA ILE A 571 21.06 7.51 -10.62
C ILE A 571 20.51 7.53 -12.04
N GLY A 572 19.20 7.33 -12.21
CA GLY A 572 18.58 7.16 -13.53
C GLY A 572 18.71 8.40 -14.42
N HIS A 573 18.13 9.54 -14.03
CA HIS A 573 18.14 10.76 -14.84
C HIS A 573 19.57 11.26 -15.14
N PRO A 574 20.50 11.34 -14.15
CA PRO A 574 21.90 11.66 -14.44
C PRO A 574 22.56 10.65 -15.38
N GLY A 575 22.31 9.34 -15.21
CA GLY A 575 22.85 8.29 -16.08
C GLY A 575 22.44 8.46 -17.55
N LEU A 576 21.17 8.79 -17.81
CA LEU A 576 20.69 9.09 -19.16
C LEU A 576 21.34 10.35 -19.75
N MET A 577 21.52 11.39 -18.94
CA MET A 577 22.22 12.61 -19.36
C MET A 577 23.69 12.32 -19.71
N LEU A 578 24.37 11.51 -18.91
CA LEU A 578 25.75 11.07 -19.18
C LEU A 578 25.83 10.22 -20.45
N ALA A 579 24.85 9.34 -20.71
CA ALA A 579 24.79 8.54 -21.93
C ALA A 579 24.70 9.42 -23.19
N ALA A 580 23.86 10.45 -23.15
CA ALA A 580 23.70 11.42 -24.23
C ALA A 580 24.95 12.27 -24.45
N ALA A 581 25.63 12.68 -23.37
CA ALA A 581 26.90 13.41 -23.48
C ALA A 581 28.02 12.52 -24.02
N ALA A 582 28.10 11.26 -23.58
CA ALA A 582 29.04 10.28 -24.11
C ALA A 582 28.84 10.07 -25.61
N ALA A 583 27.58 9.98 -26.06
CA ALA A 583 27.25 9.91 -27.48
C ALA A 583 27.69 11.19 -28.23
N ALA A 584 27.43 12.37 -27.68
CA ALA A 584 27.81 13.66 -28.29
C ALA A 584 29.33 13.88 -28.40
N VAL A 585 30.11 13.29 -27.49
CA VAL A 585 31.60 13.37 -27.48
C VAL A 585 32.22 12.17 -28.23
N GLY A 586 31.43 11.22 -28.70
CA GLY A 586 31.90 10.05 -29.47
C GLY A 586 32.38 8.87 -28.62
N TRP A 587 32.14 8.86 -27.31
CA TRP A 587 32.49 7.76 -26.42
C TRP A 587 31.46 6.61 -26.48
N ARG A 588 31.38 5.97 -27.65
CA ARG A 588 30.35 4.96 -28.00
C ARG A 588 30.25 3.79 -27.02
N LEU A 589 31.37 3.34 -26.45
CA LEU A 589 31.40 2.23 -25.48
C LEU A 589 30.62 2.52 -24.19
N ALA A 590 30.55 3.79 -23.77
CA ALA A 590 29.87 4.18 -22.54
C ALA A 590 28.36 4.41 -22.75
N VAL A 591 27.89 4.57 -23.99
CA VAL A 591 26.50 4.94 -24.29
C VAL A 591 25.51 3.87 -23.83
N ALA A 592 25.69 2.61 -24.24
CA ALA A 592 24.79 1.51 -23.89
C ALA A 592 24.69 1.25 -22.37
N PRO A 593 25.80 1.12 -21.60
CA PRO A 593 25.69 0.89 -20.16
C PRO A 593 25.11 2.10 -19.40
N LEU A 594 25.47 3.33 -19.77
CA LEU A 594 24.91 4.53 -19.13
C LEU A 594 23.42 4.70 -19.46
N ALA A 595 23.01 4.38 -20.69
CA ALA A 595 21.61 4.41 -21.08
C ALA A 595 20.79 3.30 -20.40
N ALA A 596 21.38 2.14 -20.13
CA ALA A 596 20.76 1.09 -19.32
C ALA A 596 20.51 1.56 -17.87
N VAL A 597 21.47 2.26 -17.26
CA VAL A 597 21.26 2.96 -15.98
C VAL A 597 20.17 4.03 -16.12
N GLY A 598 20.19 4.78 -17.21
CA GLY A 598 19.17 5.77 -17.57
C GLY A 598 17.75 5.19 -17.64
N ALA A 599 17.63 3.97 -18.17
CA ALA A 599 16.37 3.25 -18.27
C ALA A 599 15.75 2.96 -16.90
N ILE A 600 16.55 2.82 -15.83
CA ILE A 600 16.03 2.66 -14.46
C ILE A 600 15.24 3.91 -14.03
N GLY A 601 15.70 5.10 -14.41
CA GLY A 601 14.98 6.36 -14.16
C GLY A 601 13.69 6.45 -14.96
N GLN A 602 13.75 6.15 -16.26
CA GLN A 602 12.59 6.17 -17.16
C GLN A 602 11.53 5.12 -16.79
N ALA A 603 11.95 3.91 -16.43
CA ALA A 603 11.09 2.89 -15.87
C ALA A 603 10.54 3.29 -14.49
N GLY A 604 11.32 4.02 -13.70
CA GLY A 604 10.90 4.63 -12.44
C GLY A 604 9.73 5.59 -12.61
N ILE A 605 9.76 6.45 -13.64
CA ILE A 605 8.64 7.35 -13.99
C ILE A 605 7.37 6.53 -14.23
N ILE A 606 7.42 5.48 -15.05
CA ILE A 606 6.24 4.65 -15.32
C ILE A 606 5.78 3.93 -14.06
N ASN A 607 6.73 3.35 -13.31
CA ASN A 607 6.43 2.63 -12.07
C ASN A 607 5.80 3.54 -11.00
N SER A 608 6.17 4.82 -11.00
CA SER A 608 5.54 5.81 -10.14
C SER A 608 4.02 5.85 -10.36
N PHE A 609 3.55 5.70 -11.60
CA PHE A 609 2.14 5.62 -11.97
C PHE A 609 1.52 4.23 -11.78
N SER A 610 2.33 3.17 -11.69
CA SER A 610 1.89 1.81 -11.31
C SER A 610 1.50 1.69 -9.83
N HIS A 611 1.97 2.60 -8.97
CA HIS A 611 1.55 2.70 -7.57
C HIS A 611 0.17 3.37 -7.45
N ILE A 612 -0.85 2.64 -7.88
CA ILE A 612 -2.24 3.09 -8.02
C ILE A 612 -2.89 3.57 -6.70
N HIS A 613 -2.38 3.14 -5.54
CA HIS A 613 -2.86 3.63 -4.25
C HIS A 613 -2.43 5.06 -3.94
N THR A 614 -1.47 5.60 -4.68
CA THR A 614 -1.03 6.99 -4.55
C THR A 614 -1.91 7.88 -5.42
N PRO A 615 -2.41 9.01 -4.90
CA PRO A 615 -3.19 9.96 -5.69
C PRO A 615 -2.44 10.40 -6.97
N LEU A 616 -3.17 10.59 -8.06
CA LEU A 616 -2.60 10.86 -9.37
C LEU A 616 -1.80 12.17 -9.38
N LEU A 617 -2.37 13.24 -8.80
CA LEU A 617 -1.73 14.55 -8.74
C LEU A 617 -0.44 14.50 -7.90
N TYR A 618 -0.45 13.74 -6.79
CA TYR A 618 0.75 13.53 -5.97
C TYR A 618 1.86 12.84 -6.78
N THR A 619 1.49 11.83 -7.58
CA THR A 619 2.42 11.12 -8.45
C THR A 619 3.00 12.02 -9.54
N ALA A 620 2.20 12.90 -10.13
CA ALA A 620 2.66 13.87 -11.12
C ALA A 620 3.69 14.84 -10.53
N TRP A 621 3.40 15.45 -9.38
CA TRP A 621 4.36 16.31 -8.66
C TRP A 621 5.65 15.58 -8.32
N ARG A 622 5.55 14.31 -7.89
CA ARG A 622 6.71 13.47 -7.60
C ARG A 622 7.63 13.33 -8.82
N THR A 623 7.06 13.05 -9.98
CA THR A 623 7.81 12.90 -11.23
C THR A 623 8.47 14.21 -11.67
N VAL A 624 7.77 15.35 -11.57
CA VAL A 624 8.33 16.67 -11.88
C VAL A 624 9.52 16.97 -10.97
N ASN A 625 9.37 16.77 -9.66
CA ASN A 625 10.46 16.97 -8.70
C ASN A 625 11.68 16.09 -9.01
N ALA A 626 11.46 14.82 -9.36
CA ALA A 626 12.53 13.90 -9.73
C ALA A 626 13.26 14.33 -11.01
N LEU A 627 12.54 14.90 -11.99
CA LEU A 627 13.13 15.41 -13.23
C LEU A 627 13.94 16.67 -13.03
N VAL A 628 13.44 17.62 -12.23
CA VAL A 628 14.16 18.87 -11.91
C VAL A 628 15.45 18.55 -11.16
N LEU A 629 15.37 17.80 -10.07
CA LEU A 629 16.57 17.40 -9.30
C LEU A 629 17.54 16.56 -10.15
N GLY A 630 17.02 15.64 -10.96
CA GLY A 630 17.83 14.82 -11.86
C GLY A 630 18.54 15.66 -12.93
N SER A 631 17.89 16.70 -13.45
CA SER A 631 18.49 17.64 -14.41
C SER A 631 19.61 18.46 -13.78
N LEU A 632 19.42 18.94 -12.54
CA LEU A 632 20.43 19.68 -11.80
C LEU A 632 21.66 18.82 -11.50
N LEU A 633 21.45 17.61 -10.95
CA LEU A 633 22.53 16.67 -10.63
C LEU A 633 23.24 16.17 -11.88
N GLY A 634 22.51 15.86 -12.95
CA GLY A 634 23.10 15.46 -14.22
C GLY A 634 23.95 16.56 -14.85
N THR A 635 23.51 17.82 -14.78
CA THR A 635 24.29 18.97 -15.26
C THR A 635 25.55 19.18 -14.43
N ALA A 636 25.46 19.09 -13.10
CA ALA A 636 26.61 19.14 -12.21
C ALA A 636 27.61 18.01 -12.50
N GLY A 637 27.13 16.78 -12.68
CA GLY A 637 27.96 15.63 -13.03
C GLY A 637 28.68 15.82 -14.37
N LEU A 638 28.02 16.40 -15.37
CA LEU A 638 28.63 16.75 -16.65
C LEU A 638 29.70 17.84 -16.52
N ALA A 639 29.47 18.85 -15.67
CA ALA A 639 30.47 19.89 -15.41
C ALA A 639 31.73 19.31 -14.75
N VAL A 640 31.56 18.45 -13.75
CA VAL A 640 32.68 17.74 -13.10
C VAL A 640 33.42 16.85 -14.08
N ALA A 641 32.70 16.07 -14.91
CA ALA A 641 33.32 15.23 -15.93
C ALA A 641 34.13 16.05 -16.95
N ARG A 642 33.64 17.23 -17.33
CA ARG A 642 34.35 18.16 -18.22
C ARG A 642 35.63 18.71 -17.59
N VAL A 643 35.58 19.09 -16.31
CA VAL A 643 36.75 19.57 -15.57
C VAL A 643 37.77 18.45 -15.37
N GLY A 644 37.33 17.25 -14.98
CA GLY A 644 38.19 16.08 -14.84
C GLY A 644 38.87 15.69 -16.14
N TRP A 645 38.14 15.71 -17.26
CA TRP A 645 38.72 15.50 -18.58
C TRP A 645 39.77 16.56 -18.92
N ALA A 646 39.49 17.83 -18.64
CA ALA A 646 40.43 18.92 -18.87
C ALA A 646 41.70 18.82 -18.01
N LEU A 647 41.61 18.29 -16.78
CA LEU A 647 42.74 18.09 -15.87
C LEU A 647 43.61 16.89 -16.29
N VAL A 648 43.01 15.79 -16.72
CA VAL A 648 43.73 14.58 -17.20
C VAL A 648 44.35 14.80 -18.58
N SER A 649 43.74 15.66 -19.41
CA SER A 649 44.24 15.98 -20.76
C SER A 649 45.29 17.09 -20.78
N ARG A 650 45.71 17.64 -19.62
CA ARG A 650 46.81 18.61 -19.60
C ARG A 650 48.09 17.87 -19.99
N PRO A 651 48.76 18.23 -21.10
CA PRO A 651 50.03 17.62 -21.45
C PRO A 651 51.01 17.91 -20.33
N ASP A 652 51.68 16.85 -19.87
CA ASP A 652 52.70 16.93 -18.85
C ASP A 652 53.79 17.93 -19.28
N ARG A 653 53.78 19.11 -18.65
CA ARG A 653 54.75 20.18 -18.90
C ARG A 653 56.17 19.78 -18.46
N SER A 654 56.37 18.63 -17.83
CA SER A 654 57.69 18.12 -17.44
C SER A 654 58.55 17.65 -18.63
N SER A 655 57.94 17.31 -19.78
CA SER A 655 58.64 16.78 -20.96
C SER A 655 59.32 17.84 -21.86
N ARG A 656 59.12 19.14 -21.59
CA ARG A 656 59.74 20.24 -22.37
C ARG A 656 61.04 20.81 -21.77
N ARG A 657 61.58 20.23 -20.70
CA ARG A 657 62.87 20.66 -20.09
C ARG A 657 64.04 19.69 -20.29
N ARG A 658 63.92 18.73 -21.22
CA ARG A 658 65.06 17.92 -21.69
C ARG A 658 65.11 17.92 -23.22
N ARG A 659 65.52 19.05 -23.78
CA ARG A 659 66.19 19.13 -25.09
C ARG A 659 67.27 20.17 -25.00
#